data_AF-A0AAU5BLZ1-F1
#
_entry.id   AF-A0AAU5BLZ1-F1
#
_cell.length_a   1.000
_cell.length_b   1.000
_cell.length_c   1.000
_cell.angle_alpha   90.00
_cell.angle_beta   90.00
_cell.angle_gamma   90.00
#
_symmetry.space_group_name_H-M   'P 1'
#
loop_
_entity.id
_entity.type
_entity.pdbx_description
1 polymer ?
#
loop_
_entity_poly.entity_id
_entity_poly.type
_entity_poly.pdbx_seq_one_letter_code
_entity_poly.pdbx_strand_id
1 'polypeptide(L)'
;MPVTKPVKAGSLPVWVSSAPGAGHQSQPSGVRVQVASHTQSLSAGANGMLLGFTRAGGMTDSDRIHVVIDYNQLAKAYGGGFGSRLQLIQVPACALTTPQFEQCRTRTPIAFTNRAGAGQLTASISVGAAKTATTDGAAISALSADIATTALEVTSGSSGSQGNYGATSLNPSGTWQTSGTGSFTYAYPIAVPATIGGNAPSLSLSYDSQSVDGETSARNSQSGWLGDGWSYQPGLIERSYRSCNSLLDADGNKILKKSGDECWGGDNATISFGSHSGVLVPTTSSSISGEVQEWKLQGDDGTVVQELSGAANGLHDGIYYRVLTTDGAIAYFGADHSPTGPGSSDLAQSSSPTDASTHSAWGVPVLHPQPSDPCYTSAKGKASQCDKVEGWRWNLDFVVTPTGFVQRYDYTPETNHYDFGAGQAATGDDGKLTSYTRGGTLDSIAYGYTLADEQAGRIPAGEVDFTSDQRCKSTDTFTDCSSDNLKDTTAPNWPDVPYDQNCDASDTTHLPAGSTSIPGDVCIIAGPTFWSTTRLDTITTKVHVKDSSTDKLLPVDSYKLSQTYSDAGGSVDPVTGTTVDPKDAGSLQAVMWLQSITHTGKGTYNNGNSDIKLNQVSFTGTEIDNRVNDVSPSAPPLYRPRISTVQTETGEGIAVDYNLNPCAGKTLSFKTADSNTNSCYPVYWTVPGASKPIEDWFNKTTVHTVNVSDLTIASQYNPNSSKLSAGSESQLSTYSYAGAAWHRDDSAQTDDEYRTWDQFRGFHTVTVQTGRSPEPITQRTTIYLQGMDGDYTADGKTRRSVTVDAKVGGSIVESVTDDNHLAGTALEADSYTTAGGSINAVNINGPFAFTTSESSPQQAWSAWTLEDNPGETKPTLSTLPDLTAHRTKGTQAHAYDRLSDGTWRHSRTDTTYDGQGRVTAVDTHGDLSVPSQETCTITTYATPPSTNPVMLSYPDRVTGVSGACGTALTATTLLSDKKIYYQGTYTGDGSLTGLGTFGQLSSGAQITHIQIASGFTGTTENWQTNAAMKYDGAGRITDTANAAGQNTHTDFTPAWSNSGNNSNPTSTASLNTKSWKMGLDP
;
A
#
# COMPACT_ATOMS: atom_id res chain seq x y z
N MET A 1 -42.88 10.06 -27.03
CA MET A 1 -43.89 10.12 -25.94
C MET A 1 -43.38 11.10 -24.90
N PRO A 2 -44.20 11.98 -24.29
CA PRO A 2 -43.69 12.86 -23.25
C PRO A 2 -43.40 12.00 -22.01
N VAL A 3 -42.12 11.94 -21.63
CA VAL A 3 -41.72 11.44 -20.31
C VAL A 3 -42.41 12.36 -19.30
N THR A 4 -43.40 11.86 -18.57
CA THR A 4 -44.07 12.63 -17.52
C THR A 4 -43.02 12.92 -16.44
N LYS A 5 -42.83 14.20 -16.10
CA LYS A 5 -41.93 14.58 -15.01
C LYS A 5 -42.40 13.93 -13.70
N PRO A 6 -41.51 13.34 -12.89
CA PRO A 6 -41.86 12.77 -11.59
C PRO A 6 -42.57 13.79 -10.69
N VAL A 7 -43.64 13.35 -10.03
CA VAL A 7 -44.42 14.16 -9.07
C VAL A 7 -44.01 13.78 -7.65
N LYS A 8 -43.71 14.78 -6.81
CA LYS A 8 -43.34 14.57 -5.41
C LYS A 8 -44.54 14.06 -4.60
N ALA A 9 -44.32 13.05 -3.76
CA ALA A 9 -45.34 12.49 -2.88
C ALA A 9 -45.51 13.36 -1.62
N GLY A 10 -46.27 14.45 -1.74
CA GLY A 10 -46.48 15.39 -0.62
C GLY A 10 -45.16 15.99 -0.11
N SER A 11 -44.91 15.89 1.19
CA SER A 11 -43.65 16.32 1.83
C SER A 11 -42.58 15.22 1.91
N LEU A 12 -42.88 14.00 1.48
CA LEU A 12 -41.97 12.86 1.58
C LEU A 12 -40.80 13.00 0.59
N PRO A 13 -39.64 12.38 0.87
CA PRO A 13 -38.48 12.40 -0.02
C PRO A 13 -38.63 11.40 -1.18
N VAL A 14 -39.81 11.30 -1.78
CA VAL A 14 -40.13 10.32 -2.82
C VAL A 14 -40.91 10.99 -3.95
N TRP A 15 -40.55 10.69 -5.20
CA TRP A 15 -41.26 11.09 -6.41
C TRP A 15 -41.67 9.86 -7.21
N VAL A 16 -42.78 9.98 -7.93
CA VAL A 16 -43.35 8.91 -8.75
C VAL A 16 -43.73 9.41 -10.13
N SER A 17 -43.58 8.56 -11.14
CA SER A 17 -44.06 8.79 -12.52
C SER A 17 -44.46 7.47 -13.18
N SER A 18 -45.10 7.53 -14.35
CA SER A 18 -45.33 6.34 -15.18
C SER A 18 -44.01 5.80 -15.71
N ALA A 19 -43.80 4.48 -15.69
CA ALA A 19 -42.57 3.87 -16.18
C ALA A 19 -42.39 4.04 -17.71
N PRO A 20 -41.16 4.22 -18.22
CA PRO A 20 -40.88 4.25 -19.66
C PRO A 20 -41.26 2.93 -20.37
N GLY A 21 -41.88 3.00 -21.56
CA GLY A 21 -42.17 1.82 -22.39
C GLY A 21 -43.49 1.10 -22.11
N ALA A 22 -44.32 1.58 -21.19
CA ALA A 22 -45.68 1.08 -21.01
C ALA A 22 -46.57 1.46 -22.21
N GLY A 23 -46.69 0.58 -23.20
CA GLY A 23 -47.62 0.75 -24.31
C GLY A 23 -49.06 0.79 -23.79
N HIS A 24 -49.77 1.90 -24.05
CA HIS A 24 -51.24 2.09 -23.93
C HIS A 24 -51.98 1.23 -22.88
N GLN A 25 -51.51 1.22 -21.63
CA GLN A 25 -52.26 0.73 -20.48
C GLN A 25 -52.36 1.89 -19.49
N SER A 26 -53.56 2.11 -18.95
CA SER A 26 -54.00 3.27 -18.16
C SER A 26 -52.92 3.83 -17.23
N GLN A 27 -52.57 5.13 -17.38
CA GLN A 27 -51.76 5.82 -16.36
C GLN A 27 -52.45 5.69 -14.99
N PRO A 28 -51.71 5.40 -13.90
CA PRO A 28 -52.32 5.30 -12.58
C PRO A 28 -52.89 6.66 -12.19
N SER A 29 -54.17 6.72 -11.78
CA SER A 29 -54.82 7.96 -11.35
C SER A 29 -54.21 8.57 -10.08
N GLY A 30 -53.43 7.78 -9.32
CA GLY A 30 -52.63 8.22 -8.18
C GLY A 30 -51.89 7.06 -7.51
N VAL A 31 -50.84 7.37 -6.74
CA VAL A 31 -50.09 6.44 -5.89
C VAL A 31 -50.00 7.02 -4.49
N ARG A 32 -50.38 6.25 -3.46
CA ARG A 32 -50.12 6.57 -2.05
C ARG A 32 -48.73 6.06 -1.70
N VAL A 33 -47.89 6.95 -1.20
CA VAL A 33 -46.56 6.63 -0.69
C VAL A 33 -46.57 6.71 0.84
N GLN A 34 -45.96 5.73 1.49
CA GLN A 34 -45.73 5.69 2.93
C GLN A 34 -44.23 5.55 3.18
N VAL A 35 -43.69 6.33 4.10
CA VAL A 35 -42.32 6.18 4.61
C VAL A 35 -42.46 5.76 6.07
N ALA A 36 -41.82 4.66 6.45
CA ALA A 36 -41.81 4.21 7.84
C ALA A 36 -40.94 5.12 8.71
N SER A 37 -41.15 5.14 10.03
CA SER A 37 -40.22 5.83 10.92
C SER A 37 -38.83 5.18 10.88
N HIS A 38 -37.78 5.88 11.33
CA HIS A 38 -36.44 5.29 11.40
C HIS A 38 -36.42 4.03 12.27
N THR A 39 -37.05 4.08 13.45
CA THR A 39 -37.25 2.91 14.30
C THR A 39 -37.96 1.77 13.56
N GLN A 40 -39.00 2.05 12.77
CA GLN A 40 -39.68 1.03 11.96
C GLN A 40 -38.81 0.50 10.81
N SER A 41 -37.92 1.32 10.26
CA SER A 41 -37.00 0.94 9.18
C SER A 41 -35.91 0.01 9.70
N LEU A 42 -35.25 0.37 10.80
CA LEU A 42 -34.35 -0.53 11.54
C LEU A 42 -35.08 -1.81 11.95
N SER A 43 -36.38 -1.66 12.27
CA SER A 43 -37.25 -2.78 12.58
C SER A 43 -37.58 -3.69 11.38
N ALA A 44 -37.40 -3.22 10.14
CA ALA A 44 -37.46 -4.08 8.96
C ALA A 44 -36.06 -4.56 8.51
N GLY A 45 -35.00 -4.15 9.22
CA GLY A 45 -33.61 -4.43 8.89
C GLY A 45 -32.97 -3.43 7.93
N ALA A 46 -33.66 -2.33 7.64
CA ALA A 46 -33.21 -1.26 6.77
C ALA A 46 -32.47 -0.19 7.59
N ASN A 47 -31.16 -0.05 7.38
CA ASN A 47 -30.37 1.04 7.98
C ASN A 47 -30.53 2.40 7.25
N GLY A 48 -31.26 2.43 6.13
CA GLY A 48 -31.68 3.64 5.43
C GLY A 48 -33.16 3.98 5.62
N MET A 49 -34.03 3.46 4.76
CA MET A 49 -35.47 3.76 4.72
C MET A 49 -36.31 2.51 4.43
N LEU A 50 -37.54 2.48 4.93
CA LEU A 50 -38.58 1.54 4.50
C LEU A 50 -39.76 2.29 3.88
N LEU A 51 -40.13 1.91 2.65
CA LEU A 51 -41.09 2.62 1.81
C LEU A 51 -42.23 1.71 1.37
N GLY A 52 -43.44 2.25 1.27
CA GLY A 52 -44.62 1.56 0.76
C GLY A 52 -45.27 2.31 -0.37
N PHE A 53 -45.57 1.60 -1.45
CA PHE A 53 -46.21 2.13 -2.65
C PHE A 53 -47.53 1.41 -2.89
N THR A 54 -48.63 2.11 -2.70
CA THR A 54 -49.98 1.58 -2.88
C THR A 54 -50.70 2.34 -3.98
N ARG A 55 -51.34 1.66 -4.92
CA ARG A 55 -52.10 2.33 -5.98
C ARG A 55 -53.38 2.98 -5.44
N ALA A 56 -53.75 4.15 -5.98
CA ALA A 56 -55.02 4.84 -5.70
C ALA A 56 -55.97 4.78 -6.91
N GLY A 57 -57.26 4.46 -6.70
CA GLY A 57 -58.32 4.66 -7.71
C GLY A 57 -59.01 3.41 -8.31
N GLY A 58 -58.90 2.22 -7.73
CA GLY A 58 -59.82 1.09 -8.04
C GLY A 58 -59.68 0.40 -9.41
N MET A 59 -58.57 0.58 -10.12
CA MET A 59 -58.31 -0.10 -11.41
C MET A 59 -57.71 -1.52 -11.24
N THR A 60 -58.01 -2.42 -12.18
CA THR A 60 -57.87 -3.89 -12.06
C THR A 60 -56.58 -4.52 -12.61
N ASP A 61 -55.72 -3.78 -13.33
CA ASP A 61 -54.53 -4.35 -14.00
C ASP A 61 -53.22 -3.86 -13.36
N SER A 62 -52.20 -4.70 -13.12
CA SER A 62 -50.93 -4.27 -12.52
C SER A 62 -50.23 -3.16 -13.32
N ASP A 63 -49.68 -2.13 -12.64
CA ASP A 63 -48.90 -1.06 -13.29
C ASP A 63 -47.41 -1.16 -13.01
N ARG A 64 -46.61 -0.54 -13.88
CA ARG A 64 -45.21 -0.20 -13.58
C ARG A 64 -45.09 1.30 -13.33
N ILE A 65 -44.60 1.66 -12.15
CA ILE A 65 -44.25 3.03 -11.80
C ILE A 65 -42.74 3.19 -11.75
N HIS A 66 -42.26 4.37 -12.12
CA HIS A 66 -40.89 4.77 -11.87
C HIS A 66 -40.85 5.58 -10.56
N VAL A 67 -40.02 5.15 -9.62
CA VAL A 67 -39.80 5.79 -8.32
C VAL A 67 -38.45 6.50 -8.29
N VAL A 68 -38.40 7.64 -7.61
CA VAL A 68 -37.16 8.37 -7.28
C VAL A 68 -37.19 8.63 -5.78
N ILE A 69 -36.19 8.17 -5.06
CA ILE A 69 -36.08 8.27 -3.60
C ILE A 69 -34.88 9.17 -3.30
N ASP A 70 -35.12 10.29 -2.64
CA ASP A 70 -34.08 11.23 -2.21
C ASP A 70 -33.58 10.82 -0.82
N TYR A 71 -32.29 10.55 -0.71
CA TYR A 71 -31.66 10.13 0.54
C TYR A 71 -30.70 11.18 1.11
N ASN A 72 -30.68 12.42 0.59
CA ASN A 72 -29.69 13.43 0.99
C ASN A 72 -29.60 13.65 2.52
N GLN A 73 -30.70 13.51 3.26
CA GLN A 73 -30.71 13.63 4.72
C GLN A 73 -30.06 12.45 5.46
N LEU A 74 -29.90 11.31 4.81
CA LEU A 74 -29.31 10.08 5.36
C LEU A 74 -27.91 9.80 4.82
N ALA A 75 -27.48 10.48 3.76
CA ALA A 75 -26.24 10.17 3.04
C ALA A 75 -24.97 10.11 3.91
N LYS A 76 -24.96 10.86 5.03
CA LYS A 76 -23.85 10.98 5.98
C LYS A 76 -24.12 10.28 7.33
N ALA A 77 -25.13 9.40 7.41
CA ALA A 77 -25.55 8.78 8.67
C ALA A 77 -24.47 7.90 9.33
N TYR A 78 -23.64 7.24 8.54
CA TYR A 78 -22.67 6.24 9.02
C TYR A 78 -21.26 6.41 8.42
N GLY A 79 -20.91 7.62 7.94
CA GLY A 79 -19.60 7.87 7.33
C GLY A 79 -19.29 7.02 6.10
N GLY A 80 -18.04 7.08 5.62
CA GLY A 80 -17.49 6.18 4.59
C GLY A 80 -18.22 6.18 3.24
N GLY A 81 -18.92 7.25 2.89
CA GLY A 81 -19.72 7.28 1.67
C GLY A 81 -20.99 6.41 1.72
N PHE A 82 -21.60 6.22 2.89
CA PHE A 82 -22.84 5.45 3.11
C PHE A 82 -23.89 5.62 2.00
N GLY A 83 -24.20 6.87 1.60
CA GLY A 83 -25.15 7.15 0.52
C GLY A 83 -24.82 6.48 -0.82
N SER A 84 -23.53 6.38 -1.18
CA SER A 84 -23.08 5.73 -2.43
C SER A 84 -23.20 4.21 -2.41
N ARG A 85 -23.28 3.62 -1.21
CA ARG A 85 -23.41 2.16 -0.97
C ARG A 85 -24.86 1.72 -0.81
N LEU A 86 -25.81 2.66 -0.81
CA LEU A 86 -27.22 2.34 -0.69
C LEU A 86 -27.73 1.51 -1.88
N GLN A 87 -28.50 0.50 -1.55
CA GLN A 87 -29.18 -0.40 -2.46
C GLN A 87 -30.68 -0.45 -2.21
N LEU A 88 -31.45 -0.79 -3.26
CA LEU A 88 -32.89 -1.02 -3.17
C LEU A 88 -33.22 -2.51 -3.20
N ILE A 89 -33.97 -2.93 -2.19
CA ILE A 89 -34.43 -4.31 -2.03
C ILE A 89 -35.95 -4.29 -1.91
N GLN A 90 -36.64 -5.17 -2.63
CA GLN A 90 -38.07 -5.37 -2.43
C GLN A 90 -38.31 -6.31 -1.26
N VAL A 91 -39.20 -5.90 -0.36
CA VAL A 91 -39.68 -6.71 0.77
C VAL A 91 -41.21 -6.88 0.68
N PRO A 92 -41.79 -7.90 1.32
CA PRO A 92 -43.24 -8.07 1.37
C PRO A 92 -43.93 -6.88 2.05
N ALA A 93 -45.14 -6.53 1.60
CA ALA A 93 -45.90 -5.37 2.08
C ALA A 93 -46.04 -5.30 3.60
N CYS A 94 -46.13 -6.48 4.23
CA CYS A 94 -46.29 -6.62 5.65
C CYS A 94 -45.05 -6.15 6.45
N ALA A 95 -43.91 -5.86 5.82
CA ALA A 95 -42.78 -5.16 6.44
C ALA A 95 -43.16 -3.78 7.01
N LEU A 96 -44.12 -3.09 6.37
CA LEU A 96 -44.52 -1.72 6.74
C LEU A 96 -45.43 -1.64 7.97
N THR A 97 -46.09 -2.75 8.29
CA THR A 97 -47.14 -2.79 9.32
C THR A 97 -46.87 -3.83 10.37
N THR A 98 -46.33 -4.97 9.95
CA THR A 98 -46.07 -6.13 10.78
C THR A 98 -44.68 -6.73 10.50
N PRO A 99 -43.59 -5.96 10.60
CA PRO A 99 -42.23 -6.46 10.35
C PRO A 99 -41.83 -7.61 11.29
N GLN A 100 -42.60 -7.87 12.36
CA GLN A 100 -42.51 -9.04 13.27
C GLN A 100 -42.56 -10.41 12.63
N PHE A 101 -43.16 -10.56 11.45
CA PHE A 101 -43.27 -11.88 10.85
C PHE A 101 -42.10 -12.12 9.91
N GLU A 102 -41.46 -13.28 10.02
CA GLU A 102 -40.33 -13.68 9.19
C GLU A 102 -40.62 -13.55 7.69
N GLN A 103 -41.80 -14.00 7.27
CA GLN A 103 -42.32 -13.86 5.90
C GLN A 103 -42.43 -12.40 5.41
N CYS A 104 -42.33 -11.40 6.29
CA CYS A 104 -42.32 -9.98 5.93
C CYS A 104 -40.92 -9.43 5.66
N ARG A 105 -39.88 -10.21 5.94
CA ARG A 105 -38.47 -9.81 5.81
C ARG A 105 -37.76 -10.50 4.65
N THR A 106 -38.47 -11.25 3.80
CA THR A 106 -37.89 -11.89 2.62
C THR A 106 -37.39 -10.84 1.62
N ARG A 107 -36.07 -10.73 1.49
CA ARG A 107 -35.41 -9.75 0.61
C ARG A 107 -35.32 -10.26 -0.82
N THR A 108 -35.91 -9.52 -1.75
CA THR A 108 -35.79 -9.75 -3.19
C THR A 108 -35.02 -8.59 -3.81
N PRO A 109 -33.78 -8.80 -4.28
CA PRO A 109 -33.05 -7.76 -5.02
C PRO A 109 -33.86 -7.28 -6.22
N ILE A 110 -33.87 -5.97 -6.47
CA ILE A 110 -34.51 -5.39 -7.65
C ILE A 110 -33.50 -4.57 -8.43
N ALA A 111 -33.70 -4.40 -9.74
CA ALA A 111 -32.87 -3.53 -10.53
C ALA A 111 -33.13 -2.06 -10.18
N PHE A 112 -32.08 -1.31 -9.85
CA PHE A 112 -32.14 0.11 -9.56
C PHE A 112 -30.88 0.83 -10.07
N THR A 113 -30.89 2.15 -9.98
CA THR A 113 -29.72 3.00 -10.23
C THR A 113 -29.54 3.91 -9.02
N ASN A 114 -28.34 3.90 -8.44
CA ASN A 114 -27.94 4.90 -7.46
C ASN A 114 -27.32 6.11 -8.17
N ARG A 115 -27.99 7.26 -8.11
CA ARG A 115 -27.52 8.53 -8.65
C ARG A 115 -26.91 9.33 -7.51
N ALA A 116 -25.70 8.97 -7.08
CA ALA A 116 -25.15 9.52 -5.85
C ALA A 116 -24.87 11.02 -5.89
N GLY A 117 -24.48 11.54 -7.07
CA GLY A 117 -24.37 12.98 -7.32
C GLY A 117 -25.68 13.77 -7.17
N ALA A 118 -26.84 13.10 -7.19
CA ALA A 118 -28.15 13.73 -6.93
C ALA A 118 -28.75 13.32 -5.58
N GLY A 119 -28.08 12.45 -4.83
CA GLY A 119 -28.63 11.83 -3.61
C GLY A 119 -29.91 11.04 -3.89
N GLN A 120 -30.01 10.32 -5.01
CA GLN A 120 -31.25 9.68 -5.46
C GLN A 120 -31.09 8.20 -5.82
N LEU A 121 -31.98 7.34 -5.33
CA LEU A 121 -32.18 5.99 -5.84
C LEU A 121 -33.37 5.97 -6.80
N THR A 122 -33.19 5.39 -7.99
CA THR A 122 -34.24 5.27 -8.99
C THR A 122 -34.49 3.83 -9.39
N ALA A 123 -35.75 3.43 -9.45
CA ALA A 123 -36.14 2.09 -9.87
C ALA A 123 -37.49 2.09 -10.60
N SER A 124 -37.70 1.10 -11.45
CA SER A 124 -39.03 0.81 -12.01
C SER A 124 -39.62 -0.39 -11.28
N ILE A 125 -40.68 -0.15 -10.51
CA ILE A 125 -41.33 -1.16 -9.69
C ILE A 125 -42.74 -1.44 -10.19
N SER A 126 -43.19 -2.68 -10.01
CA SER A 126 -44.57 -3.04 -10.24
C SER A 126 -45.39 -2.71 -8.99
N VAL A 127 -46.53 -2.04 -9.14
CA VAL A 127 -47.54 -1.87 -8.09
C VAL A 127 -48.78 -2.68 -8.47
N GLY A 128 -49.21 -3.58 -7.60
CA GLY A 128 -50.27 -4.53 -7.93
C GLY A 128 -51.65 -3.88 -8.08
N ALA A 129 -52.56 -4.60 -8.74
CA ALA A 129 -53.97 -4.23 -8.81
C ALA A 129 -54.66 -4.44 -7.46
N ALA A 130 -55.51 -3.51 -7.05
CA ALA A 130 -56.34 -3.71 -5.85
C ALA A 130 -57.28 -4.90 -6.10
N LYS A 131 -57.11 -6.00 -5.37
CA LYS A 131 -58.10 -7.08 -5.39
C LYS A 131 -59.34 -6.60 -4.64
N THR A 132 -60.42 -6.33 -5.37
CA THR A 132 -61.75 -6.27 -4.76
C THR A 132 -62.05 -7.63 -4.17
N ALA A 133 -62.15 -7.71 -2.84
CA ALA A 133 -62.64 -8.88 -2.14
C ALA A 133 -64.03 -9.21 -2.66
N THR A 134 -64.18 -10.32 -3.39
CA THR A 134 -65.49 -10.91 -3.65
C THR A 134 -66.00 -11.46 -2.33
N THR A 135 -67.01 -10.80 -1.78
CA THR A 135 -67.72 -11.26 -0.59
C THR A 135 -68.49 -12.53 -0.92
N ASP A 136 -67.97 -13.67 -0.49
CA ASP A 136 -68.79 -14.85 -0.18
C ASP A 136 -68.27 -15.51 1.10
N GLY A 137 -69.00 -15.29 2.20
CA GLY A 137 -69.19 -16.26 3.28
C GLY A 137 -68.06 -16.53 4.30
N ALA A 138 -68.30 -16.03 5.52
CA ALA A 138 -67.85 -16.57 6.83
C ALA A 138 -66.47 -16.18 7.40
N ALA A 139 -66.53 -15.17 8.29
CA ALA A 139 -65.80 -15.00 9.56
C ALA A 139 -64.32 -15.41 9.64
N ILE A 140 -63.44 -14.42 9.42
CA ILE A 140 -62.16 -14.30 10.12
C ILE A 140 -61.94 -12.83 10.51
N SER A 141 -61.70 -12.60 11.79
CA SER A 141 -61.45 -11.29 12.39
C SER A 141 -60.03 -10.81 12.07
N ALA A 142 -59.94 -9.61 11.50
CA ALA A 142 -58.81 -8.68 11.51
C ALA A 142 -57.43 -9.18 10.99
N LEU A 143 -57.23 -9.10 9.67
CA LEU A 143 -55.94 -8.84 8.99
C LEU A 143 -56.23 -8.52 7.50
N SER A 144 -57.08 -7.52 7.26
CA SER A 144 -57.34 -7.03 5.89
C SER A 144 -56.44 -5.84 5.61
N ALA A 145 -55.21 -6.11 5.20
CA ALA A 145 -54.33 -5.13 4.57
C ALA A 145 -53.77 -5.67 3.26
N ASP A 146 -54.59 -6.36 2.47
CA ASP A 146 -54.23 -6.74 1.10
C ASP A 146 -54.64 -5.62 0.13
N ILE A 147 -54.18 -4.40 0.44
CA ILE A 147 -54.08 -3.34 -0.57
C ILE A 147 -52.76 -3.64 -1.26
N ALA A 148 -52.79 -3.95 -2.56
CA ALA A 148 -51.62 -4.27 -3.36
C ALA A 148 -50.52 -3.21 -3.21
N THR A 149 -49.63 -3.44 -2.23
CA THR A 149 -48.61 -2.51 -1.76
C THR A 149 -47.28 -3.15 -2.07
N THR A 150 -46.43 -2.42 -2.78
CA THR A 150 -45.04 -2.82 -2.99
C THR A 150 -44.22 -2.14 -1.91
N ALA A 151 -43.53 -2.92 -1.07
CA ALA A 151 -42.64 -2.37 -0.06
C ALA A 151 -41.18 -2.46 -0.53
N LEU A 152 -40.43 -1.37 -0.32
CA LEU A 152 -39.02 -1.27 -0.64
C LEU A 152 -38.21 -0.93 0.61
N GLU A 153 -37.10 -1.62 0.77
CA GLU A 153 -36.05 -1.36 1.73
C GLU A 153 -34.89 -0.64 1.03
N VAL A 154 -34.37 0.39 1.70
CA VAL A 154 -33.12 1.08 1.37
C VAL A 154 -32.12 0.71 2.45
N THR A 155 -31.06 0.00 2.07
CA THR A 155 -30.00 -0.47 2.99
C THR A 155 -28.63 -0.31 2.35
N SER A 156 -27.54 -0.23 3.10
CA SER A 156 -26.17 -0.15 2.55
C SER A 156 -25.55 -1.54 2.31
N GLY A 157 -24.62 -1.61 1.35
CA GLY A 157 -23.64 -2.70 1.24
C GLY A 157 -22.24 -2.25 1.66
N SER A 158 -21.26 -3.14 1.49
CA SER A 158 -19.83 -2.85 1.73
C SER A 158 -19.17 -2.04 0.60
N SER A 159 -19.81 -1.91 -0.57
CA SER A 159 -19.26 -1.23 -1.74
C SER A 159 -20.24 -0.24 -2.37
N GLY A 160 -19.70 0.72 -3.12
CA GLY A 160 -20.43 1.75 -3.85
C GLY A 160 -19.55 2.50 -4.83
N SER A 161 -20.09 3.55 -5.45
CA SER A 161 -19.35 4.33 -6.45
C SER A 161 -18.12 5.05 -5.91
N GLN A 162 -17.97 5.14 -4.59
CA GLN A 162 -16.82 5.78 -3.93
C GLN A 162 -15.76 4.79 -3.46
N GLY A 163 -16.00 3.47 -3.49
CA GLY A 163 -15.06 2.46 -3.02
C GLY A 163 -15.71 1.17 -2.52
N ASN A 164 -14.88 0.25 -2.05
CA ASN A 164 -15.23 -1.09 -1.61
C ASN A 164 -14.51 -1.45 -0.30
N TYR A 165 -15.25 -1.48 0.81
CA TYR A 165 -14.72 -1.87 2.12
C TYR A 165 -14.54 -3.39 2.27
N GLY A 166 -15.02 -4.21 1.33
CA GLY A 166 -14.68 -5.62 1.27
C GLY A 166 -13.25 -5.88 0.75
N ALA A 167 -12.57 -4.87 0.20
CA ALA A 167 -11.16 -4.97 -0.21
C ALA A 167 -10.22 -4.63 0.95
N THR A 168 -9.10 -5.35 1.06
CA THR A 168 -8.01 -4.99 1.98
C THR A 168 -7.34 -3.70 1.53
N SER A 169 -6.37 -3.19 2.30
CA SER A 169 -5.61 -2.00 1.91
C SER A 169 -4.51 -2.29 0.88
N LEU A 170 -4.38 -3.53 0.38
CA LEU A 170 -3.46 -3.86 -0.73
C LEU A 170 -4.05 -3.35 -2.04
N ASN A 171 -3.46 -2.28 -2.57
CA ASN A 171 -3.87 -1.69 -3.84
C ASN A 171 -2.93 -2.15 -4.97
N PRO A 172 -3.44 -2.69 -6.10
CA PRO A 172 -2.63 -3.02 -7.27
C PRO A 172 -1.85 -1.86 -7.87
N SER A 173 -2.21 -0.60 -7.59
CA SER A 173 -1.37 0.55 -7.93
C SER A 173 0.01 0.50 -7.26
N GLY A 174 0.16 -0.25 -6.17
CA GLY A 174 1.45 -0.61 -5.57
C GLY A 174 2.35 -1.46 -6.47
N THR A 175 1.84 -2.02 -7.57
CA THR A 175 2.63 -2.67 -8.63
C THR A 175 3.06 -1.70 -9.74
N TRP A 176 2.54 -0.47 -9.75
CA TRP A 176 2.93 0.58 -10.70
C TRP A 176 4.23 1.28 -10.32
N GLN A 177 5.05 0.66 -9.45
CA GLN A 177 6.33 1.18 -8.96
C GLN A 177 7.38 1.16 -10.07
N THR A 178 7.22 2.10 -11.01
CA THR A 178 8.03 2.30 -12.20
C THR A 178 8.52 3.75 -12.20
N SER A 179 9.63 4.05 -12.90
CA SER A 179 10.08 5.44 -13.05
C SER A 179 9.36 6.12 -14.23
N GLY A 180 9.38 7.46 -14.26
CA GLY A 180 8.77 8.20 -15.37
C GLY A 180 7.24 8.15 -15.38
N THR A 181 6.59 8.05 -14.22
CA THR A 181 5.13 7.95 -14.07
C THR A 181 4.39 9.29 -14.03
N GLY A 182 5.13 10.38 -13.89
CA GLY A 182 4.58 11.73 -13.75
C GLY A 182 3.93 12.03 -12.40
N SER A 183 4.22 11.24 -11.36
CA SER A 183 3.77 11.52 -10.00
C SER A 183 4.58 12.63 -9.31
N PHE A 184 3.94 13.36 -8.40
CA PHE A 184 4.61 14.14 -7.36
C PHE A 184 4.85 13.24 -6.15
N THR A 185 6.11 13.16 -5.70
CA THR A 185 6.52 12.46 -4.49
C THR A 185 7.14 13.43 -3.49
N TYR A 186 6.84 13.25 -2.20
CA TYR A 186 7.45 14.04 -1.12
C TYR A 186 7.77 13.13 0.06
N ALA A 187 8.90 13.34 0.73
CA ALA A 187 9.31 12.55 1.89
C ALA A 187 9.60 13.48 3.08
N TYR A 188 8.99 13.19 4.22
CA TYR A 188 9.29 13.83 5.50
C TYR A 188 10.04 12.83 6.39
N PRO A 189 11.38 12.93 6.48
CA PRO A 189 12.16 12.03 7.33
C PRO A 189 11.87 12.31 8.81
N ILE A 190 11.77 11.25 9.61
CA ILE A 190 11.72 11.35 11.06
C ILE A 190 13.12 11.08 11.60
N ALA A 191 13.68 12.03 12.36
CA ALA A 191 14.97 11.82 12.98
C ALA A 191 14.84 10.80 14.13
N VAL A 192 15.33 9.59 13.90
CA VAL A 192 15.40 8.51 14.89
C VAL A 192 16.80 8.53 15.53
N PRO A 193 16.92 8.64 16.86
CA PRO A 193 18.23 8.64 17.54
C PRO A 193 19.04 7.39 17.24
N ALA A 194 20.33 7.57 16.92
CA ALA A 194 21.24 6.43 16.85
C ALA A 194 21.44 5.81 18.24
N THR A 195 21.44 4.48 18.32
CA THR A 195 21.68 3.74 19.56
C THR A 195 22.88 2.81 19.44
N ILE A 196 23.27 2.20 20.58
CA ILE A 196 24.16 1.03 20.59
C ILE A 196 23.67 -0.05 19.61
N GLY A 197 24.59 -0.81 19.01
CA GLY A 197 24.27 -1.84 18.01
C GLY A 197 24.09 -1.34 16.57
N GLY A 198 23.89 -0.03 16.35
CA GLY A 198 23.80 0.55 15.01
C GLY A 198 22.58 0.14 14.20
N ASN A 199 21.54 -0.39 14.85
CA ASN A 199 20.34 -0.95 14.21
C ASN A 199 19.11 -0.03 14.37
N ALA A 200 19.26 1.29 14.36
CA ALA A 200 18.11 2.19 14.42
C ALA A 200 17.23 2.03 13.16
N PRO A 201 15.89 2.00 13.30
CA PRO A 201 14.99 1.89 12.14
C PRO A 201 15.05 3.16 11.27
N SER A 202 14.88 2.98 9.96
CA SER A 202 14.67 4.11 9.05
C SER A 202 13.18 4.46 9.03
N LEU A 203 12.85 5.73 9.28
CA LEU A 203 11.48 6.21 9.36
C LEU A 203 11.30 7.46 8.49
N SER A 204 10.41 7.38 7.51
CA SER A 204 10.05 8.51 6.64
C SER A 204 8.57 8.42 6.27
N LEU A 205 7.85 9.53 6.43
CA LEU A 205 6.49 9.67 5.94
C LEU A 205 6.56 10.02 4.46
N SER A 206 6.00 9.18 3.60
CA SER A 206 6.14 9.32 2.15
C SER A 206 4.79 9.62 1.51
N TYR A 207 4.74 10.67 0.70
CA TYR A 207 3.61 11.03 -0.15
C TYR A 207 3.88 10.62 -1.59
N ASP A 208 2.89 10.03 -2.26
CA ASP A 208 2.88 9.79 -3.70
C ASP A 208 1.49 10.08 -4.29
N SER A 209 1.40 11.10 -5.14
CA SER A 209 0.14 11.45 -5.85
C SER A 209 -0.42 10.34 -6.74
N GLN A 210 0.39 9.35 -7.16
CA GLN A 210 -0.07 8.23 -7.97
C GLN A 210 -0.75 7.14 -7.15
N SER A 211 -0.40 6.98 -5.87
CA SER A 211 -1.15 6.09 -4.98
C SER A 211 -2.64 6.50 -4.95
N VAL A 212 -2.90 7.80 -4.97
CA VAL A 212 -4.23 8.41 -5.06
C VAL A 212 -4.92 8.11 -6.39
N ASP A 213 -4.20 8.06 -7.52
CA ASP A 213 -4.81 7.68 -8.81
C ASP A 213 -5.39 6.26 -8.76
N GLY A 214 -4.72 5.34 -8.04
CA GLY A 214 -5.16 3.95 -7.87
C GLY A 214 -6.42 3.75 -7.02
N GLU A 215 -6.92 4.82 -6.40
CA GLU A 215 -8.14 4.80 -5.58
C GLU A 215 -9.37 4.86 -6.49
N THR A 216 -9.97 3.70 -6.71
CA THR A 216 -11.12 3.49 -7.60
C THR A 216 -12.29 2.84 -6.85
N SER A 217 -13.45 2.71 -7.49
CA SER A 217 -14.63 2.07 -6.86
C SER A 217 -14.45 0.59 -6.54
N ALA A 218 -13.44 -0.07 -7.11
CA ALA A 218 -13.11 -1.47 -6.81
C ALA A 218 -12.20 -1.64 -5.58
N ARG A 219 -11.63 -0.54 -5.05
CA ARG A 219 -10.61 -0.56 -3.99
C ARG A 219 -11.17 -0.06 -2.67
N ASN A 220 -10.47 -0.37 -1.60
CA ASN A 220 -10.71 0.26 -0.31
C ASN A 220 -10.45 1.75 -0.44
N SER A 221 -11.46 2.57 -0.17
CA SER A 221 -11.38 4.01 -0.40
C SER A 221 -11.10 4.81 0.87
N GLN A 222 -10.93 4.15 2.01
CA GLN A 222 -10.54 4.85 3.23
C GLN A 222 -9.06 5.20 3.14
N SER A 223 -8.74 6.48 3.31
CA SER A 223 -7.35 6.93 3.40
C SER A 223 -6.61 6.21 4.53
N GLY A 224 -5.31 5.95 4.34
CA GLY A 224 -4.45 5.42 5.39
C GLY A 224 -4.46 6.30 6.65
N TRP A 225 -3.94 5.78 7.76
CA TRP A 225 -3.90 6.45 9.06
C TRP A 225 -3.19 7.81 9.09
N LEU A 226 -2.37 8.15 8.08
CA LEU A 226 -1.76 9.47 7.93
C LEU A 226 -2.64 10.46 7.16
N GLY A 227 -3.43 9.97 6.21
CA GLY A 227 -4.14 10.76 5.21
C GLY A 227 -3.91 10.21 3.80
N ASP A 228 -4.72 10.64 2.85
CA ASP A 228 -4.68 10.17 1.46
C ASP A 228 -3.37 10.55 0.77
N GLY A 229 -2.84 9.64 -0.05
CA GLY A 229 -1.53 9.78 -0.69
C GLY A 229 -0.33 9.63 0.24
N TRP A 230 -0.50 9.70 1.56
CA TRP A 230 0.56 9.53 2.56
C TRP A 230 0.62 8.11 3.09
N SER A 231 1.84 7.61 3.27
CA SER A 231 2.10 6.29 3.81
C SER A 231 3.32 6.27 4.72
N TYR A 232 3.22 5.41 5.73
CA TYR A 232 4.36 4.85 6.44
C TYR A 232 3.95 3.43 6.81
N GLN A 233 4.76 2.46 6.41
CA GLN A 233 4.57 1.06 6.72
C GLN A 233 5.98 0.45 6.94
N PRO A 234 6.25 -0.13 8.12
CA PRO A 234 7.57 -0.69 8.44
C PRO A 234 7.87 -1.95 7.61
N GLY A 235 6.82 -2.70 7.27
CA GLY A 235 6.85 -3.84 6.37
C GLY A 235 5.66 -4.75 6.62
N LEU A 236 5.20 -5.46 5.59
CA LEU A 236 4.16 -6.48 5.69
C LEU A 236 4.32 -7.56 4.61
N ILE A 237 3.71 -8.71 4.85
CA ILE A 237 3.39 -9.71 3.84
C ILE A 237 1.88 -9.90 3.85
N GLU A 238 1.27 -9.94 2.68
CA GLU A 238 -0.18 -10.13 2.53
C GLU A 238 -0.52 -11.27 1.59
N ARG A 239 -1.62 -11.95 1.95
CA ARG A 239 -2.27 -12.99 1.14
C ARG A 239 -3.68 -12.53 0.81
N SER A 240 -4.06 -12.68 -0.45
CA SER A 240 -5.42 -12.44 -0.92
C SER A 240 -6.21 -13.74 -0.97
N TYR A 241 -7.49 -13.68 -0.59
CA TYR A 241 -8.46 -14.78 -0.71
C TYR A 241 -9.46 -14.50 -1.82
N ARG A 242 -10.18 -15.55 -2.25
CA ARG A 242 -11.24 -15.43 -3.25
C ARG A 242 -12.58 -15.41 -2.54
N SER A 243 -13.50 -14.56 -2.98
CA SER A 243 -14.89 -14.66 -2.53
C SER A 243 -15.43 -16.07 -2.81
N CYS A 244 -16.05 -16.70 -1.83
CA CYS A 244 -16.67 -18.03 -1.98
C CYS A 244 -17.77 -18.07 -3.06
N ASN A 245 -18.43 -16.94 -3.34
CA ASN A 245 -19.40 -16.84 -4.43
C ASN A 245 -18.73 -16.80 -5.83
N SER A 246 -17.40 -16.78 -5.91
CA SER A 246 -16.66 -16.91 -7.15
C SER A 246 -16.34 -18.36 -7.52
N LEU A 247 -16.33 -19.28 -6.54
CA LEU A 247 -15.89 -20.66 -6.75
C LEU A 247 -16.94 -21.52 -7.48
N LEU A 248 -16.47 -22.31 -8.43
CA LEU A 248 -17.27 -23.21 -9.26
C LEU A 248 -16.91 -24.68 -9.01
N ASP A 249 -17.90 -25.56 -9.10
CA ASP A 249 -17.69 -27.02 -9.15
C ASP A 249 -17.25 -27.47 -10.56
N ALA A 250 -16.97 -28.77 -10.70
CA ALA A 250 -16.54 -29.36 -11.97
C ALA A 250 -17.57 -29.22 -13.10
N ASP A 251 -18.85 -29.04 -12.76
CA ASP A 251 -19.95 -28.84 -13.70
C ASP A 251 -20.16 -27.35 -14.05
N GLY A 252 -19.40 -26.44 -13.43
CA GLY A 252 -19.45 -25.00 -13.66
C GLY A 252 -20.53 -24.28 -12.87
N ASN A 253 -21.05 -24.87 -11.79
CA ASN A 253 -22.03 -24.25 -10.90
C ASN A 253 -21.37 -23.64 -9.67
N LYS A 254 -21.95 -22.55 -9.13
CA LYS A 254 -21.49 -21.92 -7.89
C LYS A 254 -21.48 -22.93 -6.73
N ILE A 255 -20.33 -23.12 -6.07
CA ILE A 255 -20.23 -24.02 -4.92
C ILE A 255 -21.00 -23.44 -3.73
N LEU A 256 -20.77 -22.16 -3.43
CA LEU A 256 -21.34 -21.41 -2.30
C LEU A 256 -22.02 -20.12 -2.81
N LYS A 257 -23.22 -20.28 -3.38
CA LYS A 257 -24.00 -19.17 -3.94
C LYS A 257 -24.38 -18.16 -2.85
N LYS A 258 -24.29 -16.86 -3.16
CA LYS A 258 -24.60 -15.71 -2.27
C LYS A 258 -23.69 -15.57 -1.05
N SER A 259 -22.59 -16.32 -0.98
CA SER A 259 -21.60 -16.18 0.08
C SER A 259 -20.87 -14.84 0.00
N GLY A 260 -20.78 -14.12 1.12
CA GLY A 260 -19.83 -13.02 1.30
C GLY A 260 -18.54 -13.46 1.99
N ASP A 261 -18.40 -14.75 2.30
CA ASP A 261 -17.25 -15.32 3.00
C ASP A 261 -16.02 -15.43 2.07
N GLU A 262 -14.84 -15.49 2.68
CA GLU A 262 -13.58 -15.76 2.00
C GLU A 262 -13.38 -17.27 1.82
N CYS A 263 -12.86 -17.66 0.66
CA CYS A 263 -12.55 -19.03 0.30
C CYS A 263 -11.10 -19.17 -0.16
N TRP A 264 -10.55 -20.36 0.06
CA TRP A 264 -9.25 -20.74 -0.45
C TRP A 264 -9.22 -20.61 -1.98
N GLY A 265 -8.21 -19.92 -2.49
CA GLY A 265 -8.01 -19.63 -3.91
C GLY A 265 -6.66 -20.09 -4.47
N GLY A 266 -5.87 -20.80 -3.66
CA GLY A 266 -4.49 -21.14 -3.92
C GLY A 266 -3.49 -20.21 -3.22
N ASP A 267 -2.27 -20.69 -3.05
CA ASP A 267 -1.20 -19.96 -2.39
C ASP A 267 -0.78 -18.72 -3.20
N ASN A 268 -0.67 -17.61 -2.49
CA ASN A 268 -0.15 -16.36 -3.00
C ASN A 268 0.42 -15.53 -1.85
N ALA A 269 1.39 -14.68 -2.15
CA ALA A 269 1.92 -13.72 -1.20
C ALA A 269 2.54 -12.53 -1.93
N THR A 270 2.36 -11.33 -1.35
CA THR A 270 3.04 -10.11 -1.76
C THR A 270 3.74 -9.52 -0.55
N ILE A 271 5.00 -9.15 -0.69
CA ILE A 271 5.79 -8.51 0.37
C ILE A 271 5.94 -7.02 0.10
N SER A 272 5.86 -6.23 1.16
CA SER A 272 6.33 -4.85 1.18
C SER A 272 7.35 -4.70 2.29
N PHE A 273 8.63 -4.50 1.94
CA PHE A 273 9.72 -4.41 2.89
C PHE A 273 10.88 -3.58 2.32
N GLY A 274 10.71 -2.25 2.28
CA GLY A 274 11.70 -1.35 1.67
C GLY A 274 11.99 -1.73 0.21
N SER A 275 13.27 -1.90 -0.14
CA SER A 275 13.70 -2.36 -1.46
C SER A 275 13.36 -3.83 -1.77
N HIS A 276 12.96 -4.60 -0.76
CA HIS A 276 12.64 -6.02 -0.86
C HIS A 276 11.12 -6.24 -1.02
N SER A 277 10.49 -5.46 -1.90
CA SER A 277 9.04 -5.46 -2.12
C SER A 277 8.66 -6.09 -3.46
N GLY A 278 7.51 -6.74 -3.55
CA GLY A 278 6.99 -7.31 -4.79
C GLY A 278 6.15 -8.57 -4.58
N VAL A 279 5.66 -9.13 -5.70
CA VAL A 279 5.01 -10.45 -5.69
C VAL A 279 6.05 -11.53 -5.42
N LEU A 280 5.70 -12.51 -4.58
CA LEU A 280 6.59 -13.61 -4.23
C LEU A 280 6.45 -14.79 -5.21
N VAL A 281 7.58 -15.24 -5.75
CA VAL A 281 7.70 -16.38 -6.67
C VAL A 281 8.02 -17.64 -5.86
N PRO A 282 7.16 -18.66 -5.86
CA PRO A 282 7.41 -19.87 -5.08
C PRO A 282 8.57 -20.67 -5.68
N THR A 283 9.40 -21.25 -4.81
CA THR A 283 10.58 -22.06 -5.16
C THR A 283 10.46 -23.47 -4.57
N THR A 284 11.52 -24.29 -4.63
CA THR A 284 11.57 -25.52 -3.83
C THR A 284 11.99 -25.23 -2.39
N SER A 285 11.27 -25.77 -1.40
CA SER A 285 11.62 -25.63 0.03
C SER A 285 13.09 -26.01 0.33
N SER A 286 13.73 -25.20 1.18
CA SER A 286 15.13 -25.31 1.62
C SER A 286 15.37 -26.38 2.69
N SER A 287 14.33 -27.11 3.10
CA SER A 287 14.37 -28.24 4.05
C SER A 287 14.71 -27.87 5.50
N ILE A 288 14.44 -26.63 5.94
CA ILE A 288 14.49 -26.28 7.36
C ILE A 288 13.23 -26.75 8.09
N SER A 289 13.35 -27.02 9.40
CA SER A 289 12.22 -27.53 10.20
C SER A 289 11.07 -26.53 10.25
N GLY A 290 9.86 -26.98 9.91
CA GLY A 290 8.64 -26.17 9.96
C GLY A 290 8.40 -25.28 8.73
N GLU A 291 9.28 -25.33 7.72
CA GLU A 291 9.07 -24.62 6.46
C GLU A 291 7.96 -25.26 5.64
N VAL A 292 7.04 -24.40 5.20
CA VAL A 292 5.91 -24.74 4.34
C VAL A 292 6.30 -24.49 2.88
N GLN A 293 6.90 -23.33 2.61
CA GLN A 293 7.23 -22.88 1.26
C GLN A 293 8.38 -21.86 1.31
N GLU A 294 9.31 -21.93 0.35
CA GLU A 294 10.31 -20.88 0.13
C GLU A 294 9.93 -20.03 -1.09
N TRP A 295 10.28 -18.76 -1.07
CA TRP A 295 9.94 -17.79 -2.09
C TRP A 295 11.12 -16.87 -2.43
N LYS A 296 11.08 -16.33 -3.64
CA LYS A 296 11.96 -15.26 -4.12
C LYS A 296 11.18 -14.03 -4.54
N LEU A 297 11.83 -12.88 -4.50
CA LEU A 297 11.33 -11.66 -5.15
C LEU A 297 11.45 -11.80 -6.68
N GLN A 298 10.53 -11.19 -7.43
CA GLN A 298 10.62 -11.13 -8.90
C GLN A 298 11.92 -10.48 -9.39
N GLY A 299 12.45 -9.50 -8.67
CA GLY A 299 13.74 -8.85 -8.99
C GLY A 299 14.99 -9.61 -8.51
N ASP A 300 14.82 -10.75 -7.81
CA ASP A 300 15.85 -11.61 -7.23
C ASP A 300 17.18 -10.91 -6.87
N ASP A 301 17.13 -10.10 -5.82
CA ASP A 301 18.29 -9.43 -5.21
C ASP A 301 19.08 -10.33 -4.25
N GLY A 302 18.80 -11.64 -4.25
CA GLY A 302 19.37 -12.61 -3.32
C GLY A 302 18.61 -12.76 -1.99
N THR A 303 17.54 -11.99 -1.77
CA THR A 303 16.65 -12.17 -0.62
C THR A 303 15.94 -13.52 -0.70
N VAL A 304 15.89 -14.22 0.44
CA VAL A 304 15.16 -15.48 0.59
C VAL A 304 13.99 -15.25 1.54
N VAL A 305 12.79 -15.63 1.14
CA VAL A 305 11.58 -15.51 1.97
C VAL A 305 11.06 -16.91 2.29
N GLN A 306 10.89 -17.21 3.57
CA GLN A 306 10.49 -18.53 4.05
C GLN A 306 9.15 -18.43 4.77
N GLU A 307 8.13 -19.13 4.27
CA GLU A 307 6.87 -19.35 4.97
C GLU A 307 7.05 -20.52 5.94
N LEU A 308 6.80 -20.25 7.22
CA LEU A 308 7.05 -21.15 8.33
C LEU A 308 5.78 -21.39 9.12
N SER A 309 5.71 -22.52 9.81
CA SER A 309 4.61 -22.92 10.70
C SER A 309 5.09 -23.11 12.15
N GLY A 310 4.15 -23.14 13.08
CA GLY A 310 4.37 -23.45 14.50
C GLY A 310 4.51 -22.25 15.44
N ALA A 311 4.31 -21.01 14.97
CA ALA A 311 4.32 -19.83 15.83
C ALA A 311 3.09 -19.77 16.76
N ALA A 312 3.25 -19.16 17.93
CA ALA A 312 2.16 -18.97 18.89
C ALA A 312 1.32 -17.72 18.60
N ASN A 313 0.99 -17.47 17.33
CA ASN A 313 0.43 -16.19 16.85
C ASN A 313 -1.11 -16.18 16.64
N GLY A 314 -1.80 -17.22 17.08
CA GLY A 314 -3.26 -17.33 16.96
C GLY A 314 -3.79 -17.73 15.57
N LEU A 315 -2.96 -17.80 14.54
CA LEU A 315 -3.36 -18.27 13.20
C LEU A 315 -3.40 -19.80 13.09
N HIS A 316 -4.09 -20.31 12.07
CA HIS A 316 -4.01 -21.72 11.67
C HIS A 316 -2.56 -22.12 11.42
N ASP A 317 -2.16 -23.28 11.96
CA ASP A 317 -0.79 -23.83 11.96
C ASP A 317 0.29 -22.87 12.45
N GLY A 318 -0.06 -21.71 13.02
CA GLY A 318 0.90 -20.71 13.43
C GLY A 318 1.75 -20.21 12.27
N ILE A 319 1.15 -19.95 11.09
CA ILE A 319 1.88 -19.50 9.90
C ILE A 319 2.48 -18.11 10.12
N TYR A 320 3.75 -17.92 9.72
CA TYR A 320 4.50 -16.67 9.76
C TYR A 320 5.60 -16.69 8.69
N TYR A 321 6.29 -15.56 8.48
CA TYR A 321 7.35 -15.49 7.48
C TYR A 321 8.68 -15.04 8.09
N ARG A 322 9.77 -15.58 7.54
CA ARG A 322 11.14 -15.16 7.81
C ARG A 322 11.80 -14.72 6.50
N VAL A 323 12.32 -13.50 6.49
CA VAL A 323 12.98 -12.88 5.34
C VAL A 323 14.47 -12.73 5.66
N LEU A 324 15.30 -13.34 4.82
CA LEU A 324 16.74 -13.38 4.94
C LEU A 324 17.35 -12.47 3.87
N THR A 325 17.97 -11.39 4.31
CA THR A 325 18.58 -10.40 3.42
C THR A 325 20.09 -10.64 3.27
N THR A 326 20.69 -10.14 2.18
CA THR A 326 22.08 -10.47 1.82
C THR A 326 23.14 -9.79 2.70
N ASP A 327 22.75 -8.86 3.57
CA ASP A 327 23.58 -8.33 4.66
C ASP A 327 23.53 -9.22 5.93
N GLY A 328 22.75 -10.30 5.90
CA GLY A 328 22.60 -11.21 7.02
C GLY A 328 21.56 -10.80 8.06
N ALA A 329 20.85 -9.68 7.87
CA ALA A 329 19.71 -9.36 8.70
C ALA A 329 18.56 -10.33 8.43
N ILE A 330 17.87 -10.70 9.50
CA ILE A 330 16.72 -11.60 9.50
C ILE A 330 15.52 -10.82 9.96
N ALA A 331 14.54 -10.64 9.07
CA ALA A 331 13.26 -10.03 9.40
C ALA A 331 12.19 -11.11 9.60
N TYR A 332 11.34 -10.94 10.60
CA TYR A 332 10.23 -11.84 10.91
C TYR A 332 8.92 -11.09 10.74
N PHE A 333 7.92 -11.72 10.14
CA PHE A 333 6.61 -11.12 9.89
C PHE A 333 5.52 -12.00 10.47
N GLY A 334 4.65 -11.40 11.30
CA GLY A 334 3.56 -12.09 12.01
C GLY A 334 4.05 -13.26 12.86
N ALA A 335 5.28 -13.17 13.35
CA ALA A 335 5.88 -14.14 14.24
C ALA A 335 5.20 -14.10 15.62
N ASP A 336 4.71 -12.92 16.01
CA ASP A 336 4.05 -12.54 17.25
C ASP A 336 4.95 -12.58 18.50
N HIS A 337 5.98 -13.42 18.47
CA HIS A 337 6.89 -13.66 19.57
C HIS A 337 8.35 -13.71 19.10
N SER A 338 9.23 -13.34 20.03
CA SER A 338 10.66 -13.20 19.80
C SER A 338 11.32 -14.47 19.25
N PRO A 339 12.22 -14.36 18.26
CA PRO A 339 12.93 -15.51 17.72
C PRO A 339 13.88 -16.13 18.75
N THR A 340 14.18 -17.43 18.62
CA THR A 340 15.01 -18.12 19.63
C THR A 340 16.51 -17.81 19.54
N GLY A 341 16.96 -17.30 18.39
CA GLY A 341 18.36 -17.02 18.13
C GLY A 341 18.56 -16.08 16.94
N PRO A 342 19.76 -15.49 16.81
CA PRO A 342 20.07 -14.52 15.76
C PRO A 342 20.50 -15.15 14.42
N GLY A 343 20.59 -16.48 14.33
CA GLY A 343 21.06 -17.21 13.15
C GLY A 343 19.91 -17.73 12.28
N SER A 344 20.19 -17.97 11.00
CA SER A 344 19.19 -18.49 10.06
C SER A 344 19.06 -20.02 10.06
N SER A 345 20.01 -20.72 10.71
CA SER A 345 20.01 -22.20 10.83
C SER A 345 19.21 -22.76 12.00
N ASP A 346 18.78 -21.92 12.94
CA ASP A 346 18.09 -22.34 14.16
C ASP A 346 16.57 -22.41 13.97
N LEU A 347 15.87 -23.04 14.92
CA LEU A 347 14.41 -22.95 15.00
C LEU A 347 14.02 -21.48 15.11
N ALA A 348 13.23 -21.00 14.17
CA ALA A 348 12.90 -19.59 14.08
C ALA A 348 12.13 -19.09 15.31
N GLN A 349 11.36 -19.94 15.99
CA GLN A 349 10.62 -19.60 17.21
C GLN A 349 10.48 -20.74 18.22
N SER A 350 10.16 -20.35 19.46
CA SER A 350 9.77 -21.27 20.54
C SER A 350 8.31 -21.70 20.39
N SER A 351 8.01 -22.97 20.64
CA SER A 351 6.63 -23.46 20.74
C SER A 351 5.91 -23.04 22.04
N SER A 352 6.62 -22.38 22.94
CA SER A 352 6.10 -21.87 24.22
C SER A 352 6.84 -20.58 24.59
N PRO A 353 6.57 -19.47 23.89
CA PRO A 353 7.22 -18.18 24.18
C PRO A 353 6.84 -17.65 25.56
N THR A 354 7.72 -16.84 26.14
CA THR A 354 7.53 -16.21 27.48
C THR A 354 7.49 -14.70 27.42
N ASP A 355 7.86 -14.11 26.29
CA ASP A 355 7.74 -12.69 25.97
C ASP A 355 6.29 -12.30 25.66
N ALA A 356 6.00 -11.00 25.73
CA ALA A 356 4.70 -10.48 25.37
C ALA A 356 4.48 -10.55 23.85
N SER A 357 3.26 -10.88 23.45
CA SER A 357 2.82 -10.83 22.04
C SER A 357 2.96 -9.43 21.46
N THR A 358 3.41 -9.35 20.21
CA THR A 358 3.48 -8.10 19.43
C THR A 358 2.20 -7.81 18.63
N HIS A 359 1.28 -8.78 18.53
CA HIS A 359 0.04 -8.72 17.75
C HIS A 359 0.25 -8.45 16.26
N SER A 360 1.36 -8.95 15.70
CA SER A 360 1.79 -8.70 14.33
C SER A 360 1.10 -9.59 13.28
N ALA A 361 0.36 -10.63 13.69
CA ALA A 361 -0.30 -11.59 12.81
C ALA A 361 -1.82 -11.38 12.75
N TRP A 362 -2.38 -11.09 11.57
CA TRP A 362 -3.79 -10.76 11.38
C TRP A 362 -4.51 -11.79 10.51
N GLY A 363 -5.64 -12.30 11.01
CA GLY A 363 -6.36 -13.42 10.40
C GLY A 363 -7.82 -13.15 10.07
N VAL A 364 -8.34 -13.91 9.12
CA VAL A 364 -9.74 -13.91 8.65
C VAL A 364 -10.25 -15.35 8.53
N PRO A 365 -11.53 -15.65 8.80
CA PRO A 365 -12.10 -16.97 8.53
C PRO A 365 -12.10 -17.29 7.03
N VAL A 366 -11.60 -18.47 6.64
CA VAL A 366 -11.61 -18.95 5.25
C VAL A 366 -12.26 -20.33 5.12
N LEU A 367 -13.10 -20.48 4.11
CA LEU A 367 -13.71 -21.76 3.75
C LEU A 367 -12.86 -22.52 2.71
N HIS A 368 -12.84 -23.84 2.84
CA HIS A 368 -12.09 -24.79 2.01
C HIS A 368 -13.04 -25.82 1.37
N PRO A 369 -14.00 -25.39 0.53
CA PRO A 369 -15.12 -26.24 0.14
C PRO A 369 -14.78 -27.32 -0.92
N GLN A 370 -13.58 -27.31 -1.49
CA GLN A 370 -13.15 -28.24 -2.54
C GLN A 370 -12.22 -29.34 -2.01
N PRO A 371 -12.29 -30.60 -2.52
CA PRO A 371 -11.42 -31.69 -2.09
C PRO A 371 -9.91 -31.45 -2.20
N SER A 372 -9.48 -30.51 -3.04
CA SER A 372 -8.09 -30.10 -3.21
C SER A 372 -7.62 -29.06 -2.19
N ASP A 373 -8.54 -28.46 -1.43
CA ASP A 373 -8.21 -27.40 -0.49
C ASP A 373 -7.49 -27.97 0.74
N PRO A 374 -6.49 -27.26 1.30
CA PRO A 374 -5.66 -27.79 2.39
C PRO A 374 -6.45 -28.27 3.61
N CYS A 375 -7.52 -27.57 4.00
CA CYS A 375 -8.34 -27.90 5.17
C CYS A 375 -9.65 -28.61 4.82
N TYR A 376 -9.78 -29.18 3.62
CA TYR A 376 -10.98 -29.93 3.24
C TYR A 376 -11.13 -31.23 4.02
N THR A 377 -12.35 -31.51 4.48
CA THR A 377 -12.72 -32.83 4.97
C THR A 377 -14.05 -33.27 4.37
N SER A 378 -14.14 -34.53 3.93
CA SER A 378 -15.40 -35.07 3.37
C SER A 378 -16.56 -35.05 4.37
N ALA A 379 -16.27 -35.06 5.68
CA ALA A 379 -17.26 -34.95 6.74
C ALA A 379 -17.91 -33.56 6.83
N LYS A 380 -17.15 -32.47 6.58
CA LYS A 380 -17.67 -31.09 6.59
C LYS A 380 -18.11 -30.61 5.20
N GLY A 381 -17.62 -31.23 4.13
CA GLY A 381 -17.97 -30.88 2.75
C GLY A 381 -17.69 -29.41 2.47
N LYS A 382 -18.72 -28.67 2.03
CA LYS A 382 -18.62 -27.24 1.69
C LYS A 382 -18.42 -26.30 2.90
N ALA A 383 -18.64 -26.80 4.12
CA ALA A 383 -18.37 -26.09 5.37
C ALA A 383 -16.99 -26.45 5.95
N SER A 384 -16.11 -27.06 5.15
CA SER A 384 -14.73 -27.29 5.54
C SER A 384 -14.02 -25.97 5.75
N GLN A 385 -13.21 -25.91 6.80
CA GLN A 385 -12.42 -24.76 7.23
C GLN A 385 -11.32 -25.29 8.13
N CYS A 386 -10.25 -24.53 8.27
CA CYS A 386 -9.20 -24.82 9.23
C CYS A 386 -9.70 -24.68 10.68
N ASP A 387 -8.91 -25.13 11.65
CA ASP A 387 -9.27 -25.11 13.08
C ASP A 387 -9.24 -23.70 13.69
N LYS A 388 -8.49 -22.79 13.08
CA LYS A 388 -8.37 -21.36 13.42
C LYS A 388 -8.44 -20.51 12.14
N VAL A 389 -8.52 -19.20 12.31
CA VAL A 389 -8.46 -18.24 11.20
C VAL A 389 -7.11 -18.30 10.49
N GLU A 390 -7.14 -18.10 9.19
CA GLU A 390 -5.95 -18.06 8.34
C GLU A 390 -5.43 -16.63 8.21
N GLY A 391 -4.11 -16.47 8.08
CA GLY A 391 -3.48 -15.16 7.98
C GLY A 391 -3.76 -14.48 6.65
N TRP A 392 -4.22 -13.24 6.68
CA TRP A 392 -4.31 -12.38 5.49
C TRP A 392 -3.22 -11.31 5.47
N ARG A 393 -2.70 -10.91 6.64
CA ARG A 393 -1.56 -10.00 6.78
C ARG A 393 -0.63 -10.42 7.92
N TRP A 394 0.66 -10.41 7.63
CA TRP A 394 1.76 -10.58 8.59
C TRP A 394 2.58 -9.30 8.59
N ASN A 395 2.45 -8.47 9.63
CA ASN A 395 3.22 -7.23 9.77
C ASN A 395 4.65 -7.54 10.21
N LEU A 396 5.61 -6.67 9.87
CA LEU A 396 6.98 -6.76 10.34
C LEU A 396 6.99 -6.76 11.88
N ASP A 397 7.68 -7.73 12.45
CA ASP A 397 7.60 -8.05 13.87
C ASP A 397 8.96 -7.87 14.57
N PHE A 398 9.99 -8.50 13.99
CA PHE A 398 11.36 -8.38 14.47
C PHE A 398 12.34 -8.21 13.30
N VAL A 399 13.38 -7.41 13.50
CA VAL A 399 14.58 -7.40 12.63
C VAL A 399 15.79 -7.69 13.48
N VAL A 400 16.47 -8.81 13.22
CA VAL A 400 17.68 -9.23 13.93
C VAL A 400 18.89 -9.03 13.03
N THR A 401 19.84 -8.23 13.50
CA THR A 401 21.11 -7.99 12.82
C THR A 401 22.10 -9.14 13.05
N PRO A 402 23.15 -9.31 12.21
CA PRO A 402 24.18 -10.32 12.42
C PRO A 402 24.92 -10.22 13.77
N THR A 403 24.96 -9.03 14.37
CA THR A 403 25.55 -8.79 15.68
C THR A 403 24.62 -9.17 16.85
N GLY A 404 23.39 -9.60 16.57
CA GLY A 404 22.40 -10.04 17.56
C GLY A 404 21.59 -8.90 18.17
N PHE A 405 21.67 -7.69 17.63
CA PHE A 405 20.77 -6.57 17.99
C PHE A 405 19.44 -6.71 17.28
N VAL A 406 18.36 -6.39 17.99
CA VAL A 406 16.98 -6.56 17.51
C VAL A 406 16.24 -5.22 17.44
N GLN A 407 15.39 -5.09 16.44
CA GLN A 407 14.26 -4.15 16.41
C GLN A 407 12.99 -4.96 16.68
N ARG A 408 12.12 -4.51 17.57
CA ARG A 408 10.80 -5.09 17.88
C ARG A 408 9.71 -4.11 17.51
N TYR A 409 8.64 -4.59 16.88
CA TYR A 409 7.52 -3.80 16.39
C TYR A 409 6.23 -4.29 17.07
N ASP A 410 5.61 -3.45 17.89
CA ASP A 410 4.38 -3.79 18.62
C ASP A 410 3.16 -3.10 17.97
N TYR A 411 2.03 -3.81 17.91
CA TYR A 411 0.81 -3.37 17.22
C TYR A 411 -0.43 -3.47 18.11
N THR A 412 -1.42 -2.62 17.80
CA THR A 412 -2.80 -2.76 18.28
C THR A 412 -3.69 -3.23 17.11
N PRO A 413 -4.20 -4.46 17.11
CA PRO A 413 -5.14 -4.93 16.10
C PRO A 413 -6.52 -4.33 16.31
N GLU A 414 -7.21 -4.01 15.22
CA GLU A 414 -8.63 -3.66 15.23
C GLU A 414 -9.46 -4.88 14.80
N THR A 415 -10.33 -5.35 15.69
CA THR A 415 -11.19 -6.52 15.48
C THR A 415 -12.59 -6.11 15.04
N ASN A 416 -13.22 -6.91 14.19
CA ASN A 416 -14.66 -6.83 13.91
C ASN A 416 -15.26 -8.24 13.88
N HIS A 417 -16.58 -8.33 13.87
CA HIS A 417 -17.30 -9.58 13.67
C HIS A 417 -18.13 -9.53 12.40
N TYR A 418 -18.57 -10.69 11.93
CA TYR A 418 -19.57 -10.79 10.87
C TYR A 418 -20.35 -12.10 11.00
N ASP A 419 -21.48 -12.17 10.30
CA ASP A 419 -22.34 -13.33 10.20
C ASP A 419 -21.78 -14.35 9.20
N PHE A 420 -20.81 -15.15 9.66
CA PHE A 420 -20.11 -16.13 8.85
C PHE A 420 -21.01 -17.29 8.46
N GLY A 421 -21.07 -17.61 7.17
CA GLY A 421 -21.95 -18.67 6.66
C GLY A 421 -23.40 -18.23 6.44
N ALA A 422 -23.71 -16.94 6.57
CA ALA A 422 -25.07 -16.40 6.40
C ALA A 422 -25.65 -16.66 5.00
N GLY A 423 -24.82 -16.54 3.95
CA GLY A 423 -25.23 -16.75 2.57
C GLY A 423 -25.68 -18.19 2.26
N GLN A 424 -25.26 -19.14 3.09
CA GLN A 424 -25.45 -20.58 2.97
C GLN A 424 -26.50 -21.11 3.94
N ALA A 425 -26.89 -20.32 4.94
CA ALA A 425 -27.85 -20.73 5.95
C ALA A 425 -29.17 -21.16 5.28
N ALA A 426 -29.76 -22.24 5.80
CA ALA A 426 -31.08 -22.66 5.33
C ALA A 426 -32.10 -21.57 5.66
N THR A 427 -33.23 -21.55 4.95
CA THR A 427 -34.29 -20.58 5.24
C THR A 427 -34.77 -20.73 6.68
N GLY A 428 -34.53 -19.71 7.51
CA GLY A 428 -34.86 -19.69 8.94
C GLY A 428 -33.70 -20.01 9.88
N ASP A 429 -32.51 -20.32 9.35
CA ASP A 429 -31.25 -20.43 10.10
C ASP A 429 -30.39 -19.18 9.87
N ASP A 430 -29.41 -18.97 10.74
CA ASP A 430 -28.45 -17.86 10.66
C ASP A 430 -27.02 -18.40 10.60
N GLY A 431 -26.07 -17.55 10.19
CA GLY A 431 -24.66 -17.90 10.28
C GLY A 431 -24.15 -17.81 11.72
N LYS A 432 -22.83 -17.79 11.87
CA LYS A 432 -22.14 -17.74 13.16
C LYS A 432 -21.43 -16.41 13.31
N LEU A 433 -21.70 -15.68 14.40
CA LEU A 433 -20.93 -14.49 14.72
C LEU A 433 -19.45 -14.88 14.87
N THR A 434 -18.61 -14.41 13.96
CA THR A 434 -17.22 -14.83 13.87
C THR A 434 -16.31 -13.62 13.81
N SER A 435 -15.28 -13.65 14.66
CA SER A 435 -14.28 -12.60 14.81
C SER A 435 -13.21 -12.67 13.72
N TYR A 436 -12.69 -11.53 13.32
CA TYR A 436 -11.52 -11.39 12.45
C TYR A 436 -10.79 -10.08 12.74
N THR A 437 -9.50 -10.02 12.36
CA THR A 437 -8.74 -8.77 12.41
C THR A 437 -8.97 -8.00 11.12
N ARG A 438 -9.58 -6.82 11.21
CA ARG A 438 -9.93 -5.99 10.04
C ARG A 438 -8.83 -4.99 9.64
N GLY A 439 -7.85 -4.80 10.52
CA GLY A 439 -6.80 -3.80 10.42
C GLY A 439 -6.07 -3.64 11.76
N GLY A 440 -5.33 -2.55 11.93
CA GLY A 440 -4.58 -2.23 13.16
C GLY A 440 -3.57 -1.12 12.96
N THR A 441 -2.91 -0.71 14.04
CA THR A 441 -1.88 0.34 14.04
C THR A 441 -0.58 -0.16 14.65
N LEU A 442 0.54 0.38 14.15
CA LEU A 442 1.83 0.25 14.85
C LEU A 442 1.80 1.17 16.07
N ASP A 443 2.23 0.65 17.22
CA ASP A 443 2.25 1.38 18.49
C ASP A 443 3.68 1.79 18.88
N SER A 444 4.66 0.92 18.66
CA SER A 444 6.05 1.24 18.97
C SER A 444 7.07 0.47 18.13
N ILE A 445 8.28 1.04 18.06
CA ILE A 445 9.48 0.35 17.57
C ILE A 445 10.55 0.47 18.65
N ALA A 446 10.87 -0.64 19.32
CA ALA A 446 11.95 -0.71 20.29
C ALA A 446 13.23 -1.23 19.62
N TYR A 447 14.37 -0.59 19.88
CA TYR A 447 15.66 -0.95 19.28
C TYR A 447 16.87 -0.63 20.18
N GLY A 448 18.06 -1.07 19.74
CA GLY A 448 19.31 -0.80 20.45
C GLY A 448 19.56 -1.71 21.66
N TYR A 449 19.10 -2.95 21.62
CA TYR A 449 19.39 -3.97 22.63
C TYR A 449 19.54 -5.33 21.95
N THR A 450 20.17 -6.28 22.65
CA THR A 450 20.40 -7.62 22.10
C THR A 450 19.13 -8.46 22.18
N LEU A 451 19.01 -9.49 21.36
CA LEU A 451 17.92 -10.47 21.45
C LEU A 451 17.78 -11.06 22.88
N ALA A 452 18.90 -11.28 23.57
CA ALA A 452 18.86 -11.76 24.96
C ALA A 452 18.33 -10.72 25.96
N ASP A 453 18.56 -9.42 25.71
CA ASP A 453 17.99 -8.34 26.51
C ASP A 453 16.48 -8.20 26.26
N GLU A 454 16.05 -8.37 25.00
CA GLU A 454 14.65 -8.37 24.57
C GLU A 454 13.84 -9.42 25.33
N GLN A 455 14.30 -10.68 25.23
CA GLN A 455 13.64 -11.83 25.84
C GLN A 455 13.61 -11.74 27.38
N ALA A 456 14.55 -10.98 27.96
CA ALA A 456 14.60 -10.70 29.39
C ALA A 456 13.70 -9.52 29.81
N GLY A 457 13.01 -8.86 28.88
CA GLY A 457 12.14 -7.72 29.14
C GLY A 457 12.89 -6.47 29.63
N ARG A 458 14.14 -6.28 29.18
CA ARG A 458 14.96 -5.13 29.57
C ARG A 458 14.58 -3.88 28.77
N ILE A 459 14.86 -2.70 29.34
CA ILE A 459 14.58 -1.42 28.70
C ILE A 459 15.48 -1.27 27.45
N PRO A 460 14.91 -0.91 26.29
CA PRO A 460 15.66 -0.73 25.06
C PRO A 460 16.50 0.55 25.08
N ALA A 461 17.61 0.62 24.31
CA ALA A 461 18.40 1.85 24.26
C ALA A 461 17.68 3.00 23.52
N GLY A 462 16.76 2.67 22.61
CA GLY A 462 15.89 3.63 21.93
C GLY A 462 14.52 3.04 21.64
N GLU A 463 13.54 3.93 21.53
CA GLU A 463 12.15 3.58 21.23
C GLU A 463 11.52 4.69 20.38
N VAL A 464 10.65 4.31 19.45
CA VAL A 464 9.76 5.24 18.74
C VAL A 464 8.33 4.87 19.07
N ASP A 465 7.58 5.79 19.66
CA ASP A 465 6.14 5.62 19.90
C ASP A 465 5.32 6.20 18.77
N PHE A 466 4.23 5.53 18.44
CA PHE A 466 3.19 5.95 17.53
C PHE A 466 1.88 6.04 18.32
N THR A 467 1.44 7.26 18.58
CA THR A 467 0.19 7.52 19.30
C THR A 467 -0.94 7.73 18.29
N SER A 468 -2.00 6.93 18.42
CA SER A 468 -3.20 7.01 17.58
C SER A 468 -4.32 7.83 18.25
N ASP A 469 -5.10 8.55 17.45
CA ASP A 469 -6.35 9.21 17.84
C ASP A 469 -7.53 8.70 17.00
N GLN A 470 -8.76 8.96 17.45
CA GLN A 470 -9.96 8.67 16.67
C GLN A 470 -10.08 9.55 15.41
N ARG A 471 -10.71 8.98 14.39
CA ARG A 471 -11.01 9.62 13.09
C ARG A 471 -12.17 10.62 13.12
N CYS A 472 -12.73 10.93 14.29
CA CYS A 472 -13.88 11.82 14.36
C CYS A 472 -13.52 13.29 14.06
N LYS A 473 -14.53 14.11 13.75
CA LYS A 473 -14.43 15.56 13.63
C LYS A 473 -15.16 16.25 14.79
N SER A 474 -14.39 16.88 15.69
CA SER A 474 -14.97 17.70 16.75
C SER A 474 -15.61 18.99 16.20
N THR A 475 -16.73 19.40 16.80
CA THR A 475 -17.48 20.63 16.50
C THR A 475 -17.93 21.31 17.81
N ASP A 476 -18.48 22.52 17.73
CA ASP A 476 -19.04 23.21 18.90
C ASP A 476 -20.14 22.40 19.62
N THR A 477 -20.83 21.52 18.88
CA THR A 477 -21.90 20.65 19.39
C THR A 477 -21.46 19.21 19.67
N PHE A 478 -20.22 18.85 19.32
CA PHE A 478 -19.68 17.50 19.48
C PHE A 478 -18.20 17.57 19.85
N THR A 479 -17.88 17.39 21.13
CA THR A 479 -16.50 17.54 21.65
C THR A 479 -15.87 16.22 22.10
N ASP A 480 -16.67 15.16 22.28
CA ASP A 480 -16.21 13.87 22.76
C ASP A 480 -15.86 12.95 21.58
N CYS A 481 -14.58 12.95 21.22
CA CYS A 481 -13.98 12.13 20.17
C CYS A 481 -13.39 10.81 20.70
N SER A 482 -13.92 10.26 21.79
CA SER A 482 -13.45 8.97 22.31
C SER A 482 -13.99 7.79 21.49
N SER A 483 -13.28 6.66 21.51
CA SER A 483 -13.71 5.40 20.88
C SER A 483 -15.08 4.94 21.39
N ASP A 484 -15.31 5.08 22.70
CA ASP A 484 -16.56 4.67 23.37
C ASP A 484 -17.76 5.53 22.92
N ASN A 485 -17.49 6.68 22.31
CA ASN A 485 -18.51 7.54 21.75
C ASN A 485 -18.80 7.26 20.28
N LEU A 486 -18.16 6.29 19.61
CA LEU A 486 -18.55 5.83 18.27
C LEU A 486 -19.68 4.79 18.36
N LYS A 487 -20.89 5.20 17.96
CA LYS A 487 -22.12 4.39 17.95
C LYS A 487 -23.10 4.95 16.91
N ASP A 488 -24.20 4.27 16.63
CA ASP A 488 -25.20 4.68 15.61
C ASP A 488 -25.61 6.16 15.69
N THR A 489 -25.80 6.69 16.89
CA THR A 489 -26.27 8.06 17.11
C THR A 489 -25.20 9.14 16.90
N THR A 490 -23.93 8.76 16.89
CA THR A 490 -22.77 9.66 16.84
C THR A 490 -21.84 9.36 15.68
N ALA A 491 -22.03 8.25 14.97
CA ALA A 491 -21.33 7.85 13.75
C ALA A 491 -21.25 8.94 12.67
N PRO A 492 -22.24 9.86 12.49
CA PRO A 492 -22.09 10.98 11.56
C PRO A 492 -20.87 11.88 11.82
N ASN A 493 -20.27 11.83 13.02
CA ASN A 493 -19.07 12.59 13.35
C ASN A 493 -17.76 11.91 12.92
N TRP A 494 -17.79 10.69 12.37
CA TRP A 494 -16.65 10.01 11.75
C TRP A 494 -16.84 9.96 10.23
N PRO A 495 -16.34 10.96 9.49
CA PRO A 495 -16.78 11.20 8.10
C PRO A 495 -16.47 10.07 7.11
N ASP A 496 -15.41 9.30 7.36
CA ASP A 496 -14.86 8.28 6.45
C ASP A 496 -14.86 6.86 7.03
N VAL A 497 -15.42 6.68 8.22
CA VAL A 497 -15.54 5.38 8.90
C VAL A 497 -16.93 4.78 8.60
N PRO A 498 -17.03 3.61 7.95
CA PRO A 498 -18.31 3.00 7.58
C PRO A 498 -18.93 2.24 8.77
N TYR A 499 -19.38 2.95 9.80
CA TYR A 499 -19.80 2.33 11.07
C TYR A 499 -21.00 1.38 10.93
N ASP A 500 -21.81 1.51 9.88
CA ASP A 500 -22.87 0.56 9.52
C ASP A 500 -22.38 -0.85 9.15
N GLN A 501 -21.06 -1.04 9.01
CA GLN A 501 -20.40 -2.33 8.78
C GLN A 501 -19.81 -2.93 10.08
N ASN A 502 -20.01 -2.29 11.24
CA ASN A 502 -19.57 -2.78 12.53
C ASN A 502 -20.49 -3.90 13.04
N CYS A 503 -19.90 -4.97 13.57
CA CYS A 503 -20.59 -5.94 14.41
C CYS A 503 -19.78 -6.17 15.69
N ASP A 504 -20.44 -5.97 16.83
CA ASP A 504 -19.82 -6.09 18.14
C ASP A 504 -19.73 -7.56 18.60
N ALA A 505 -18.77 -7.86 19.46
CA ALA A 505 -18.57 -9.22 19.98
C ALA A 505 -19.77 -9.74 20.79
N SER A 506 -20.61 -8.83 21.29
CA SER A 506 -21.84 -9.13 22.03
C SER A 506 -23.05 -9.35 21.14
N ASP A 507 -22.93 -9.11 19.83
CA ASP A 507 -24.04 -9.29 18.91
C ASP A 507 -24.45 -10.76 18.84
N THR A 508 -25.64 -10.98 18.30
CA THR A 508 -26.11 -12.28 17.86
C THR A 508 -26.21 -12.26 16.35
N THR A 509 -26.06 -13.39 15.68
CA THR A 509 -26.46 -13.54 14.27
C THR A 509 -27.91 -13.98 14.18
N HIS A 510 -28.44 -14.50 15.28
CA HIS A 510 -29.81 -14.97 15.36
C HIS A 510 -30.78 -13.82 15.51
N LEU A 511 -31.67 -13.68 14.54
CA LEU A 511 -32.86 -12.86 14.71
C LEU A 511 -33.81 -13.58 15.69
N PRO A 512 -34.09 -13.03 16.89
CA PRO A 512 -34.91 -13.74 17.88
C PRO A 512 -36.24 -14.20 17.28
N ALA A 513 -36.73 -15.38 17.67
CA ALA A 513 -37.99 -15.91 17.15
C ALA A 513 -39.16 -14.95 17.42
N GLY A 514 -39.84 -14.52 16.36
CA GLY A 514 -40.89 -13.49 16.43
C GLY A 514 -40.36 -12.05 16.61
N SER A 515 -39.03 -11.85 16.50
CA SER A 515 -38.41 -10.53 16.49
C SER A 515 -38.93 -9.69 15.33
N THR A 516 -39.19 -8.44 15.64
CA THR A 516 -39.88 -7.47 14.78
C THR A 516 -38.96 -6.39 14.26
N SER A 517 -37.66 -6.59 14.47
CA SER A 517 -36.54 -5.75 14.13
C SER A 517 -35.32 -6.58 13.84
N ILE A 518 -34.33 -5.98 13.18
CA ILE A 518 -32.93 -6.31 13.50
C ILE A 518 -32.65 -5.53 14.79
N PRO A 519 -32.61 -6.20 15.96
CA PRO A 519 -32.12 -5.57 17.17
C PRO A 519 -30.74 -4.95 16.95
N GLY A 520 -30.40 -3.89 17.69
CA GLY A 520 -29.08 -3.26 17.58
C GLY A 520 -27.92 -4.21 17.93
N ASP A 521 -28.22 -5.31 18.63
CA ASP A 521 -27.35 -6.43 18.98
C ASP A 521 -27.50 -7.61 18.00
N VAL A 522 -27.91 -7.38 16.75
CA VAL A 522 -27.89 -8.40 15.68
C VAL A 522 -27.02 -7.97 14.51
N CYS A 523 -26.00 -8.77 14.21
CA CYS A 523 -25.12 -8.59 13.07
C CYS A 523 -25.70 -9.28 11.83
N ILE A 524 -25.80 -8.52 10.72
CA ILE A 524 -26.24 -9.04 9.41
C ILE A 524 -25.22 -8.83 8.29
N ILE A 525 -24.00 -8.46 8.66
CA ILE A 525 -22.89 -8.30 7.72
C ILE A 525 -22.40 -9.70 7.36
N ALA A 526 -22.50 -10.09 6.09
CA ALA A 526 -22.29 -11.49 5.66
C ALA A 526 -20.89 -11.75 5.06
N GLY A 527 -19.92 -10.87 5.32
CA GLY A 527 -18.54 -10.98 4.85
C GLY A 527 -17.62 -10.00 5.57
N PRO A 528 -16.29 -10.21 5.56
CA PRO A 528 -15.35 -9.30 6.20
C PRO A 528 -15.32 -7.93 5.51
N THR A 529 -15.08 -6.88 6.29
CA THR A 529 -14.83 -5.51 5.82
C THR A 529 -13.60 -4.94 6.50
N PHE A 530 -12.77 -4.20 5.76
CA PHE A 530 -11.47 -3.70 6.20
C PHE A 530 -11.52 -2.17 6.30
N TRP A 531 -11.38 -1.63 7.51
CA TRP A 531 -11.40 -0.20 7.77
C TRP A 531 -10.87 0.07 9.18
N SER A 532 -10.38 1.28 9.40
CA SER A 532 -9.84 1.74 10.68
C SER A 532 -10.71 2.84 11.29
N THR A 533 -10.74 2.86 12.62
CA THR A 533 -11.34 3.93 13.43
C THR A 533 -10.33 4.98 13.88
N THR A 534 -9.05 4.73 13.63
CA THR A 534 -7.95 5.51 14.17
C THR A 534 -7.11 6.17 13.06
N ARG A 535 -6.34 7.18 13.46
CA ARG A 535 -5.35 7.89 12.66
C ARG A 535 -4.11 8.14 13.50
N LEU A 536 -2.95 8.25 12.86
CA LEU A 536 -1.72 8.59 13.57
C LEU A 536 -1.76 10.06 14.00
N ASP A 537 -1.62 10.28 15.30
CA ASP A 537 -1.65 11.62 15.90
C ASP A 537 -0.25 12.16 16.17
N THR A 538 0.60 11.36 16.81
CA THR A 538 1.93 11.80 17.24
C THR A 538 2.96 10.69 17.08
N ILE A 539 4.15 11.03 16.58
CA ILE A 539 5.34 10.18 16.65
C ILE A 539 6.27 10.77 17.72
N THR A 540 6.76 9.95 18.66
CA THR A 540 7.71 10.40 19.69
C THR A 540 8.93 9.50 19.70
N THR A 541 10.11 10.06 19.50
CA THR A 541 11.37 9.32 19.64
C THR A 541 11.90 9.43 21.05
N LYS A 542 12.47 8.35 21.58
CA LYS A 542 12.99 8.27 22.93
C LYS A 542 14.36 7.60 22.95
N VAL A 543 15.17 7.97 23.93
CA VAL A 543 16.43 7.29 24.27
C VAL A 543 16.43 6.89 25.73
N HIS A 544 17.01 5.73 26.03
CA HIS A 544 17.20 5.29 27.41
C HIS A 544 18.41 6.00 27.99
N VAL A 545 18.17 6.74 29.06
CA VAL A 545 19.22 7.41 29.80
C VAL A 545 19.40 6.71 31.14
N LYS A 546 20.65 6.35 31.41
CA LYS A 546 21.07 5.70 32.65
C LYS A 546 22.25 6.42 33.29
N ASP A 547 21.98 7.09 34.39
CA ASP A 547 22.97 7.76 35.24
C ASP A 547 22.64 7.56 36.73
N SER A 548 23.24 8.35 37.63
CA SER A 548 23.03 8.22 39.09
C SER A 548 21.61 8.60 39.55
N SER A 549 20.82 9.25 38.70
CA SER A 549 19.51 9.85 39.01
C SER A 549 18.38 9.44 38.06
N THR A 550 18.73 8.91 36.88
CA THR A 550 17.80 8.54 35.80
C THR A 550 18.08 7.12 35.33
N ASP A 551 17.04 6.29 35.18
CA ASP A 551 17.09 4.98 34.53
C ASP A 551 15.74 4.71 33.84
N LYS A 552 15.50 5.38 32.70
CA LYS A 552 14.25 5.28 31.93
C LYS A 552 14.39 5.83 30.52
N LEU A 553 13.43 5.47 29.65
CA LEU A 553 13.26 6.13 28.35
C LEU A 553 12.83 7.59 28.55
N LEU A 554 13.53 8.50 27.88
CA LEU A 554 13.23 9.93 27.84
C LEU A 554 12.96 10.36 26.39
N PRO A 555 11.89 11.14 26.14
CA PRO A 555 11.63 11.73 24.84
C PRO A 555 12.79 12.59 24.33
N VAL A 556 13.04 12.59 23.02
CA VAL A 556 14.03 13.45 22.37
C VAL A 556 13.35 14.36 21.36
N ASP A 557 12.50 13.78 20.50
CA ASP A 557 11.71 14.54 19.53
C ASP A 557 10.26 14.08 19.54
N SER A 558 9.36 15.00 19.20
CA SER A 558 7.94 14.70 18.95
C SER A 558 7.49 15.38 17.67
N TYR A 559 6.75 14.63 16.85
CA TYR A 559 6.18 15.07 15.57
C TYR A 559 4.67 14.95 15.69
N LYS A 560 3.99 16.08 15.85
CA LYS A 560 2.53 16.15 15.94
C LYS A 560 1.96 16.29 14.53
N LEU A 561 1.09 15.36 14.15
CA LEU A 561 0.37 15.39 12.88
C LEU A 561 -0.99 16.06 13.08
N SER A 562 -1.46 16.78 12.07
CA SER A 562 -2.82 17.33 12.05
C SER A 562 -3.48 17.00 10.74
N GLN A 563 -4.59 16.28 10.84
CA GLN A 563 -5.38 15.86 9.71
C GLN A 563 -6.71 16.60 9.67
N THR A 564 -7.22 16.81 8.46
CA THR A 564 -8.56 17.34 8.21
C THR A 564 -9.27 16.45 7.19
N TYR A 565 -10.58 16.61 7.04
CA TYR A 565 -11.36 15.85 6.06
C TYR A 565 -11.77 16.75 4.92
N SER A 566 -11.62 16.25 3.68
CA SER A 566 -12.29 16.84 2.54
C SER A 566 -13.80 16.70 2.71
N ASP A 567 -14.53 17.75 2.33
CA ASP A 567 -15.99 17.73 2.28
C ASP A 567 -16.43 18.04 0.87
N ALA A 568 -16.24 17.08 -0.03
CA ALA A 568 -16.70 17.15 -1.40
C ALA A 568 -18.24 17.25 -1.42
N GLY A 569 -18.75 18.49 -1.57
CA GLY A 569 -20.17 18.85 -1.45
C GLY A 569 -20.51 19.81 -0.28
N GLY A 570 -19.54 20.21 0.54
CA GLY A 570 -19.64 21.33 1.46
C GLY A 570 -19.55 22.68 0.75
N SER A 571 -20.00 23.77 1.39
CA SER A 571 -19.90 25.12 0.80
C SER A 571 -18.45 25.63 0.69
N VAL A 572 -17.56 25.10 1.53
CA VAL A 572 -16.11 25.33 1.47
C VAL A 572 -15.45 24.01 1.85
N ASP A 573 -14.50 23.55 1.03
CA ASP A 573 -13.72 22.36 1.35
C ASP A 573 -12.55 22.73 2.30
N PRO A 574 -12.43 22.10 3.48
CA PRO A 574 -11.35 22.37 4.43
C PRO A 574 -9.94 22.05 3.93
N VAL A 575 -9.80 21.17 2.93
CA VAL A 575 -8.49 20.80 2.37
C VAL A 575 -7.98 21.85 1.38
N THR A 576 -8.86 22.32 0.50
CA THR A 576 -8.50 23.29 -0.55
C THR A 576 -8.75 24.75 -0.15
N GLY A 577 -9.64 25.00 0.82
CA GLY A 577 -10.10 26.34 1.19
C GLY A 577 -10.99 27.00 0.13
N THR A 578 -11.42 26.28 -0.90
CA THR A 578 -12.21 26.82 -2.02
C THR A 578 -13.70 26.57 -1.86
N THR A 579 -14.52 27.48 -2.39
CA THR A 579 -15.97 27.31 -2.47
C THR A 579 -16.30 26.32 -3.57
N VAL A 580 -16.94 25.20 -3.23
CA VAL A 580 -17.36 24.17 -4.20
C VAL A 580 -18.72 24.56 -4.79
N ASP A 581 -18.93 24.32 -6.09
CA ASP A 581 -20.22 24.60 -6.74
C ASP A 581 -21.30 23.64 -6.19
N PRO A 582 -22.44 24.14 -5.69
CA PRO A 582 -23.53 23.29 -5.20
C PRO A 582 -24.09 22.30 -6.23
N LYS A 583 -23.84 22.50 -7.53
CA LYS A 583 -24.24 21.55 -8.60
C LYS A 583 -23.36 20.29 -8.63
N ASP A 584 -22.17 20.36 -8.04
CA ASP A 584 -21.23 19.25 -7.88
C ASP A 584 -21.47 18.51 -6.54
N ALA A 585 -22.49 18.93 -5.78
CA ALA A 585 -22.86 18.36 -4.49
C ALA A 585 -23.67 17.07 -4.64
N GLY A 586 -23.09 15.96 -4.18
CA GLY A 586 -23.82 14.72 -3.94
C GLY A 586 -22.94 13.66 -3.27
N SER A 587 -23.07 13.52 -1.96
CA SER A 587 -22.62 12.37 -1.15
C SER A 587 -21.22 11.81 -1.50
N LEU A 588 -20.24 12.68 -1.68
CA LEU A 588 -18.88 12.25 -1.96
C LEU A 588 -18.21 11.94 -0.61
N GLN A 589 -17.62 10.75 -0.54
CA GLN A 589 -16.94 10.25 0.65
C GLN A 589 -15.93 11.29 1.14
N ALA A 590 -15.96 11.60 2.44
CA ALA A 590 -14.94 12.44 3.04
C ALA A 590 -13.60 11.71 3.01
N VAL A 591 -12.53 12.42 2.64
CA VAL A 591 -11.18 11.85 2.55
C VAL A 591 -10.28 12.54 3.57
N MET A 592 -9.58 11.77 4.40
CA MET A 592 -8.66 12.34 5.38
C MET A 592 -7.40 12.87 4.67
N TRP A 593 -6.94 14.05 5.05
CA TRP A 593 -5.80 14.75 4.48
C TRP A 593 -4.82 15.15 5.59
N LEU A 594 -3.52 14.90 5.39
CA LEU A 594 -2.49 15.42 6.28
C LEU A 594 -2.26 16.89 5.99
N GLN A 595 -2.69 17.77 6.90
CA GLN A 595 -2.59 19.21 6.74
C GLN A 595 -1.26 19.78 7.23
N SER A 596 -0.69 19.22 8.29
CA SER A 596 0.58 19.70 8.83
C SER A 596 1.31 18.69 9.70
N ILE A 597 2.63 18.89 9.81
CA ILE A 597 3.50 18.23 10.79
C ILE A 597 4.18 19.33 11.60
N THR A 598 4.17 19.20 12.92
CA THR A 598 4.89 20.08 13.84
C THR A 598 5.95 19.29 14.59
N HIS A 599 7.22 19.61 14.36
CA HIS A 599 8.35 19.03 15.11
C HIS A 599 8.63 19.84 16.39
N THR A 600 8.86 19.13 17.49
CA THR A 600 9.25 19.70 18.79
C THR A 600 10.40 18.90 19.37
N GLY A 601 11.55 19.54 19.57
CA GLY A 601 12.66 18.98 20.34
C GLY A 601 12.36 19.04 21.84
N LYS A 602 12.55 17.92 22.54
CA LYS A 602 12.17 17.72 23.95
C LYS A 602 13.32 18.04 24.89
N GLY A 603 13.08 18.92 25.86
CA GLY A 603 14.06 19.36 26.85
C GLY A 603 14.19 18.46 28.08
N THR A 604 13.95 17.14 27.96
CA THR A 604 13.65 16.26 29.11
C THR A 604 14.87 15.75 29.88
N TYR A 605 16.10 15.98 29.40
CA TYR A 605 17.33 15.58 30.10
C TYR A 605 18.13 16.82 30.56
N ASN A 606 18.70 16.78 31.77
CA ASN A 606 19.40 17.91 32.44
C ASN A 606 18.57 19.16 32.81
N ASN A 607 17.24 19.02 32.91
CA ASN A 607 16.29 19.85 33.68
C ASN A 607 16.37 21.40 33.56
N GLY A 608 17.01 21.93 32.52
CA GLY A 608 17.20 23.37 32.28
C GLY A 608 16.74 23.87 30.91
N ASN A 609 16.35 22.97 30.00
CA ASN A 609 15.92 23.30 28.65
C ASN A 609 14.40 23.15 28.53
N SER A 610 13.72 24.17 28.03
CA SER A 610 12.31 24.07 27.62
C SER A 610 12.19 23.35 26.27
N ASP A 611 11.05 22.72 26.00
CA ASP A 611 10.72 22.20 24.67
C ASP A 611 10.87 23.31 23.60
N ILE A 612 11.52 22.96 22.48
CA ILE A 612 11.71 23.86 21.34
C ILE A 612 10.76 23.42 20.23
N LYS A 613 9.69 24.18 20.05
CA LYS A 613 8.74 23.98 18.96
C LYS A 613 9.25 24.66 17.69
N LEU A 614 9.44 23.89 16.62
CA LEU A 614 9.82 24.43 15.31
C LEU A 614 8.59 24.91 14.54
N ASN A 615 8.82 25.58 13.40
CA ASN A 615 7.73 25.96 12.52
C ASN A 615 7.03 24.71 11.98
N GLN A 616 5.72 24.79 11.78
CA GLN A 616 5.01 23.66 11.18
C GLN A 616 5.32 23.56 9.68
N VAL A 617 5.48 22.33 9.19
CA VAL A 617 5.34 22.04 7.76
C VAL A 617 3.85 21.98 7.45
N SER A 618 3.39 22.66 6.40
CA SER A 618 1.99 22.60 5.97
C SER A 618 1.83 22.11 4.54
N PHE A 619 0.72 21.41 4.31
CA PHE A 619 0.35 20.82 3.03
C PHE A 619 -1.04 21.33 2.65
N THR A 620 -1.11 22.02 1.52
CA THR A 620 -2.38 22.44 0.91
C THR A 620 -2.74 21.46 -0.19
N GLY A 621 -4.02 21.08 -0.26
CA GLY A 621 -4.52 20.16 -1.28
C GLY A 621 -5.21 20.86 -2.45
N THR A 622 -5.40 20.13 -3.53
CA THR A 622 -6.37 20.38 -4.61
C THR A 622 -7.17 19.09 -4.83
N GLU A 623 -8.50 19.16 -4.88
CA GLU A 623 -9.32 18.00 -5.23
C GLU A 623 -9.30 17.78 -6.75
N ILE A 624 -9.02 16.55 -7.18
CA ILE A 624 -8.99 16.16 -8.59
C ILE A 624 -9.83 14.89 -8.77
N ASP A 625 -10.65 14.87 -9.82
CA ASP A 625 -11.52 13.74 -10.15
C ASP A 625 -10.71 12.58 -10.75
N ASN A 626 -10.69 11.45 -10.04
CA ASN A 626 -10.08 10.24 -10.52
C ASN A 626 -10.87 9.57 -11.64
N ARG A 627 -12.16 9.87 -11.81
CA ARG A 627 -13.01 9.19 -12.79
C ARG A 627 -13.05 9.96 -14.12
N VAL A 628 -13.10 9.25 -15.24
CA VAL A 628 -13.35 9.85 -16.55
C VAL A 628 -14.87 10.03 -16.72
N ASN A 629 -15.29 11.21 -17.15
CA ASN A 629 -16.71 11.49 -17.39
C ASN A 629 -17.11 11.17 -18.84
N ASP A 630 -17.22 9.87 -19.17
CA ASP A 630 -17.47 9.38 -20.54
C ASP A 630 -18.66 8.40 -20.68
N VAL A 631 -19.24 7.90 -19.59
CA VAL A 631 -20.38 6.95 -19.62
C VAL A 631 -21.75 7.61 -19.38
N SER A 632 -22.84 6.96 -19.84
CA SER A 632 -24.22 7.41 -19.65
C SER A 632 -25.12 6.27 -19.12
N PRO A 633 -25.70 6.38 -17.91
CA PRO A 633 -25.53 7.48 -16.96
C PRO A 633 -24.12 7.48 -16.35
N SER A 634 -23.53 8.67 -16.25
CA SER A 634 -22.20 8.85 -15.65
C SER A 634 -22.22 8.44 -14.18
N ALA A 635 -21.27 7.61 -13.77
CA ALA A 635 -20.99 7.38 -12.37
C ALA A 635 -20.51 8.71 -11.74
N PRO A 636 -20.78 8.96 -10.45
CA PRO A 636 -20.44 10.23 -9.82
C PRO A 636 -18.92 10.48 -9.83
N PRO A 637 -18.47 11.75 -9.87
CA PRO A 637 -17.05 12.09 -9.70
C PRO A 637 -16.43 11.42 -8.48
N LEU A 638 -15.16 11.02 -8.58
CA LEU A 638 -14.38 10.46 -7.49
C LEU A 638 -13.25 11.43 -7.14
N TYR A 639 -13.60 12.52 -6.45
CA TYR A 639 -12.62 13.52 -6.02
C TYR A 639 -11.70 12.98 -4.93
N ARG A 640 -10.39 13.16 -5.13
CA ARG A 640 -9.36 12.87 -4.13
C ARG A 640 -8.36 14.04 -4.03
N PRO A 641 -7.92 14.41 -2.82
CA PRO A 641 -6.98 15.51 -2.62
C PRO A 641 -5.56 15.16 -3.06
N ARG A 642 -4.86 16.11 -3.66
CA ARG A 642 -3.44 16.02 -4.03
C ARG A 642 -2.67 17.25 -3.57
N ILE A 643 -1.40 17.12 -3.20
CA ILE A 643 -0.57 18.25 -2.75
C ILE A 643 -0.49 19.28 -3.87
N SER A 644 -0.96 20.50 -3.61
CA SER A 644 -0.81 21.68 -4.47
C SER A 644 0.25 22.64 -3.94
N THR A 645 0.48 22.66 -2.63
CA THR A 645 1.56 23.46 -2.03
C THR A 645 2.13 22.78 -0.79
N VAL A 646 3.45 22.83 -0.64
CA VAL A 646 4.18 22.50 0.59
C VAL A 646 4.86 23.76 1.10
N GLN A 647 4.66 24.07 2.38
CA GLN A 647 5.47 25.03 3.11
C GLN A 647 6.36 24.27 4.07
N THR A 648 7.68 24.32 3.89
CA THR A 648 8.63 23.60 4.74
C THR A 648 8.89 24.34 6.06
N GLU A 649 9.48 23.63 7.01
CA GLU A 649 9.84 24.16 8.33
C GLU A 649 10.82 25.35 8.24
N THR A 650 11.72 25.30 7.25
CA THR A 650 12.73 26.33 7.01
C THR A 650 12.19 27.54 6.25
N GLY A 651 10.96 27.50 5.72
CA GLY A 651 10.32 28.60 5.00
C GLY A 651 10.32 28.46 3.47
N GLU A 652 10.81 27.36 2.91
CA GLU A 652 10.73 27.07 1.47
C GLU A 652 9.28 26.77 1.06
N GLY A 653 8.84 27.36 -0.06
CA GLY A 653 7.54 27.10 -0.67
C GLY A 653 7.70 26.29 -1.95
N ILE A 654 6.98 25.16 -2.03
CA ILE A 654 6.91 24.28 -3.21
C ILE A 654 5.47 24.28 -3.70
N ALA A 655 5.22 24.80 -4.90
CA ALA A 655 3.90 24.76 -5.55
C ALA A 655 3.88 23.72 -6.66
N VAL A 656 2.80 22.94 -6.72
CA VAL A 656 2.61 21.84 -7.67
C VAL A 656 1.30 22.03 -8.41
N ASP A 657 1.36 22.08 -9.73
CA ASP A 657 0.17 22.06 -10.59
C ASP A 657 0.09 20.74 -11.35
N TYR A 658 -1.13 20.29 -11.66
CA TYR A 658 -1.39 19.01 -12.32
C TYR A 658 -2.07 19.19 -13.68
N ASN A 659 -1.86 18.24 -14.58
CA ASN A 659 -2.63 18.10 -15.82
C ASN A 659 -4.00 17.49 -15.50
N LEU A 660 -5.04 18.34 -15.47
CA LEU A 660 -6.40 17.93 -15.13
C LEU A 660 -7.11 17.24 -16.30
N ASN A 661 -7.93 16.22 -16.00
CA ASN A 661 -8.81 15.52 -16.94
C ASN A 661 -8.13 15.10 -18.26
N PRO A 662 -7.01 14.35 -18.21
CA PRO A 662 -6.20 14.04 -19.39
C PRO A 662 -6.97 13.29 -20.49
N CYS A 663 -8.08 12.62 -20.13
CA CYS A 663 -8.92 11.86 -21.06
C CYS A 663 -10.27 12.51 -21.39
N ALA A 664 -10.51 13.76 -20.98
CA ALA A 664 -11.74 14.46 -21.34
C ALA A 664 -11.92 14.56 -22.87
N GLY A 665 -13.11 14.17 -23.35
CA GLY A 665 -13.47 14.22 -24.78
C GLY A 665 -12.79 13.16 -25.65
N LYS A 666 -12.06 12.20 -25.07
CA LYS A 666 -11.53 11.04 -25.79
C LYS A 666 -12.63 10.01 -26.04
N THR A 667 -12.46 9.19 -27.08
CA THR A 667 -13.30 8.01 -27.31
C THR A 667 -12.59 6.81 -26.71
N LEU A 668 -13.08 6.33 -25.57
CA LEU A 668 -12.50 5.21 -24.84
C LEU A 668 -13.37 3.95 -25.04
N SER A 669 -12.73 2.78 -25.07
CA SER A 669 -13.42 1.49 -25.21
C SER A 669 -12.59 0.36 -24.65
N PHE A 670 -13.19 -0.51 -23.84
CA PHE A 670 -12.54 -1.71 -23.31
C PHE A 670 -12.09 -2.67 -24.42
N LYS A 671 -12.80 -2.69 -25.55
CA LYS A 671 -12.44 -3.54 -26.71
C LYS A 671 -11.10 -3.20 -27.35
N THR A 672 -10.59 -2.00 -27.12
CA THR A 672 -9.32 -1.51 -27.66
C THR A 672 -8.38 -1.06 -26.55
N ALA A 673 -8.62 -1.53 -25.31
CA ALA A 673 -7.83 -1.17 -24.14
C ALA A 673 -6.34 -1.56 -24.28
N ASP A 674 -6.06 -2.63 -25.02
CA ASP A 674 -4.69 -3.06 -25.34
C ASP A 674 -3.91 -2.00 -26.13
N SER A 675 -4.57 -1.26 -27.01
CA SER A 675 -3.95 -0.16 -27.78
C SER A 675 -3.95 1.20 -27.06
N ASN A 676 -4.34 1.25 -25.78
CA ASN A 676 -4.49 2.50 -25.05
C ASN A 676 -3.15 3.19 -24.78
N THR A 677 -2.98 4.39 -25.35
CA THR A 677 -1.81 5.25 -25.11
C THR A 677 -2.15 6.54 -24.36
N ASN A 678 -3.33 6.62 -23.74
CA ASN A 678 -3.78 7.79 -23.00
C ASN A 678 -3.46 7.66 -21.50
N SER A 679 -3.44 8.80 -20.79
CA SER A 679 -3.28 8.83 -19.32
C SER A 679 -4.60 8.56 -18.60
N CYS A 680 -5.28 7.48 -18.96
CA CYS A 680 -6.43 6.92 -18.25
C CYS A 680 -6.48 5.41 -18.51
N TYR A 681 -7.18 4.68 -17.66
CA TYR A 681 -7.20 3.22 -17.69
C TYR A 681 -8.57 2.63 -17.38
N PRO A 682 -8.89 1.47 -17.96
CA PRO A 682 -10.12 0.74 -17.70
C PRO A 682 -10.08 0.04 -16.33
N VAL A 683 -11.22 0.03 -15.63
CA VAL A 683 -11.40 -0.73 -14.38
C VAL A 683 -12.79 -1.35 -14.36
N TYR A 684 -12.88 -2.59 -13.88
CA TYR A 684 -14.15 -3.23 -13.55
C TYR A 684 -14.51 -2.98 -12.08
N TRP A 685 -15.75 -2.58 -11.80
CA TRP A 685 -16.24 -2.47 -10.42
C TRP A 685 -17.74 -2.80 -10.31
N THR A 686 -18.18 -3.30 -9.16
CA THR A 686 -19.56 -3.74 -8.96
C THR A 686 -20.42 -2.63 -8.37
N VAL A 687 -21.46 -2.21 -9.10
CA VAL A 687 -22.45 -1.26 -8.56
C VAL A 687 -23.27 -1.90 -7.43
N PRO A 688 -23.73 -1.14 -6.43
CA PRO A 688 -24.57 -1.68 -5.36
C PRO A 688 -25.74 -2.49 -5.90
N GLY A 689 -25.94 -3.68 -5.35
CA GLY A 689 -27.04 -4.59 -5.71
C GLY A 689 -26.94 -5.28 -7.08
N ALA A 690 -25.89 -5.03 -7.88
CA ALA A 690 -25.66 -5.77 -9.11
C ALA A 690 -24.93 -7.10 -8.84
N SER A 691 -25.23 -8.09 -9.68
CA SER A 691 -24.55 -9.39 -9.67
C SER A 691 -23.28 -9.41 -10.52
N LYS A 692 -23.03 -8.38 -11.33
CA LYS A 692 -21.87 -8.27 -12.22
C LYS A 692 -21.18 -6.90 -12.09
N PRO A 693 -19.85 -6.86 -12.23
CA PRO A 693 -19.12 -5.63 -12.45
C PRO A 693 -19.56 -4.89 -13.71
N ILE A 694 -19.34 -3.58 -13.72
CA ILE A 694 -19.46 -2.71 -14.88
C ILE A 694 -18.09 -2.17 -15.29
N GLU A 695 -17.98 -1.76 -16.54
CA GLU A 695 -16.82 -1.10 -17.13
C GLU A 695 -16.81 0.40 -16.78
N ASP A 696 -15.65 0.92 -16.39
CA ASP A 696 -15.44 2.33 -16.07
C ASP A 696 -14.00 2.76 -16.41
N TRP A 697 -13.77 4.06 -16.57
CA TRP A 697 -12.44 4.62 -16.88
C TRP A 697 -11.99 5.61 -15.79
N PHE A 698 -10.72 5.53 -15.42
CA PHE A 698 -10.10 6.37 -14.41
C PHE A 698 -8.91 7.14 -14.98
N ASN A 699 -8.73 8.39 -14.56
CA ASN A 699 -7.62 9.26 -14.95
C ASN A 699 -6.33 8.85 -14.23
N LYS A 700 -5.22 8.86 -14.96
CA LYS A 700 -3.87 8.93 -14.40
C LYS A 700 -3.42 10.38 -14.43
N THR A 701 -3.46 11.05 -13.28
CA THR A 701 -3.08 12.47 -13.19
C THR A 701 -1.57 12.59 -13.19
N THR A 702 -1.05 13.62 -13.88
CA THR A 702 0.40 13.90 -13.92
C THR A 702 0.70 15.33 -13.49
N VAL A 703 1.89 15.54 -12.95
CA VAL A 703 2.41 16.87 -12.60
C VAL A 703 2.63 17.68 -13.87
N HIS A 704 2.09 18.89 -13.94
CA HIS A 704 2.37 19.83 -15.01
C HIS A 704 3.60 20.69 -14.67
N THR A 705 3.60 21.31 -13.49
CA THR A 705 4.66 22.22 -13.04
C THR A 705 4.99 22.02 -11.57
N VAL A 706 6.26 22.15 -11.22
CA VAL A 706 6.74 22.31 -9.84
C VAL A 706 7.51 23.62 -9.76
N ASN A 707 7.13 24.47 -8.83
CA ASN A 707 7.77 25.77 -8.61
C ASN A 707 8.30 25.85 -7.18
N VAL A 708 9.60 26.04 -7.04
CA VAL A 708 10.29 26.12 -5.75
C VAL A 708 10.78 27.54 -5.50
N SER A 709 10.53 28.09 -4.32
CA SER A 709 10.99 29.44 -3.94
C SER A 709 11.28 29.56 -2.44
N ASP A 710 12.28 30.36 -2.08
CA ASP A 710 12.57 30.70 -0.68
C ASP A 710 11.76 31.94 -0.26
N LEU A 711 11.00 31.82 0.82
CA LEU A 711 10.19 32.88 1.40
C LEU A 711 10.95 33.53 2.57
N THR A 712 12.10 34.16 2.31
CA THR A 712 13.04 34.64 3.35
C THR A 712 12.53 35.76 4.28
N ILE A 713 11.30 36.27 4.13
CA ILE A 713 10.78 37.30 5.04
C ILE A 713 10.03 36.65 6.21
N ALA A 714 10.77 36.07 7.15
CA ALA A 714 10.25 35.48 8.38
C ALA A 714 9.32 36.42 9.18
N SER A 715 9.48 37.75 9.05
CA SER A 715 8.60 38.75 9.68
C SER A 715 7.22 38.91 9.03
N GLN A 716 7.00 38.28 7.87
CA GLN A 716 5.71 38.22 7.16
C GLN A 716 5.13 36.79 7.13
N TYR A 717 5.77 35.84 7.82
CA TYR A 717 5.28 34.46 7.93
C TYR A 717 3.90 34.45 8.58
N ASN A 718 2.89 34.13 7.78
CA ASN A 718 1.54 33.82 8.23
C ASN A 718 1.14 32.52 7.54
N PRO A 719 1.03 31.40 8.29
CA PRO A 719 0.79 30.07 7.72
C PRO A 719 -0.55 29.92 6.99
N ASN A 720 -1.44 30.93 7.09
CA ASN A 720 -2.75 30.95 6.43
C ASN A 720 -2.87 32.07 5.37
N SER A 721 -1.79 32.72 4.98
CA SER A 721 -1.81 33.80 3.98
C SER A 721 -1.62 33.27 2.56
N SER A 722 -2.55 33.61 1.66
CA SER A 722 -2.44 33.37 0.21
C SER A 722 -1.47 34.33 -0.50
N LYS A 723 -0.83 35.23 0.24
CA LYS A 723 0.19 36.17 -0.26
C LYS A 723 1.45 36.05 0.60
N LEU A 724 2.46 35.38 0.07
CA LEU A 724 3.80 35.33 0.63
C LEU A 724 4.74 35.96 -0.41
N SER A 725 5.53 36.95 0.01
CA SER A 725 6.48 37.64 -0.88
C SER A 725 7.77 36.83 -0.97
N ALA A 726 8.10 36.30 -2.15
CA ALA A 726 9.32 35.50 -2.34
C ALA A 726 10.58 36.35 -2.12
N GLY A 727 11.56 35.77 -1.42
CA GLY A 727 12.86 36.36 -1.13
C GLY A 727 13.96 35.96 -2.11
N SER A 728 13.71 34.93 -2.95
CA SER A 728 14.59 34.45 -4.03
C SER A 728 13.86 34.43 -5.38
N GLU A 729 14.61 34.27 -6.46
CA GLU A 729 14.06 33.86 -7.75
C GLU A 729 13.48 32.44 -7.65
N SER A 730 12.45 32.15 -8.44
CA SER A 730 11.68 30.92 -8.37
C SER A 730 12.21 29.88 -9.36
N GLN A 731 12.53 28.67 -8.91
CA GLN A 731 12.92 27.55 -9.78
C GLN A 731 11.68 26.84 -10.30
N LEU A 732 11.29 27.14 -11.54
CA LEU A 732 10.17 26.49 -12.23
C LEU A 732 10.65 25.29 -13.05
N SER A 733 10.08 24.12 -12.79
CA SER A 733 10.21 22.91 -13.62
C SER A 733 8.87 22.61 -14.28
N THR A 734 8.86 22.50 -15.62
CA THR A 734 7.69 22.13 -16.43
C THR A 734 7.90 20.75 -17.02
N TYR A 735 6.87 19.90 -16.92
CA TYR A 735 6.91 18.51 -17.34
C TYR A 735 5.98 18.26 -18.52
N SER A 736 6.42 17.42 -19.44
CA SER A 736 5.59 16.90 -20.52
C SER A 736 5.84 15.40 -20.69
N TYR A 737 4.78 14.68 -21.03
CA TYR A 737 4.76 13.22 -21.04
C TYR A 737 4.20 12.73 -22.38
N ALA A 738 4.77 11.65 -22.92
CA ALA A 738 4.30 11.02 -24.14
C ALA A 738 4.41 9.49 -24.06
N GLY A 739 3.50 8.82 -24.76
CA GLY A 739 3.46 7.36 -24.84
C GLY A 739 3.17 6.69 -23.51
N ALA A 740 2.03 6.98 -22.88
CA ALA A 740 1.56 6.16 -21.76
C ALA A 740 1.39 4.71 -22.23
N ALA A 741 1.75 3.74 -21.41
CA ALA A 741 1.47 2.34 -21.67
C ALA A 741 0.77 1.68 -20.48
N TRP A 742 -0.12 0.75 -20.81
CA TRP A 742 -0.87 -0.05 -19.87
C TRP A 742 -0.69 -1.49 -20.27
N HIS A 743 -0.26 -2.33 -19.33
CA HIS A 743 -0.09 -3.76 -19.51
C HIS A 743 -1.31 -4.49 -18.97
N ARG A 744 -1.60 -5.67 -19.53
CA ARG A 744 -2.70 -6.51 -19.06
C ARG A 744 -2.47 -6.95 -17.61
N ASP A 745 -3.54 -7.09 -16.84
CA ASP A 745 -3.46 -7.73 -15.53
C ASP A 745 -3.09 -9.21 -15.63
N ASP A 746 -1.89 -9.57 -15.17
CA ASP A 746 -1.40 -10.95 -15.11
C ASP A 746 -1.60 -11.58 -13.72
N SER A 747 -2.32 -10.94 -12.79
CA SER A 747 -2.60 -11.55 -11.49
C SER A 747 -3.46 -12.81 -11.65
N ALA A 748 -2.98 -13.93 -11.09
CA ALA A 748 -3.76 -15.16 -10.96
C ALA A 748 -4.95 -15.03 -9.99
N GLN A 749 -5.06 -13.93 -9.25
CA GLN A 749 -6.19 -13.64 -8.35
C GLN A 749 -7.32 -12.85 -9.02
N THR A 750 -7.10 -12.31 -10.21
CA THR A 750 -8.16 -11.62 -10.95
C THR A 750 -9.01 -12.63 -11.73
N ASP A 751 -10.33 -12.46 -11.71
CA ASP A 751 -11.23 -13.23 -12.57
C ASP A 751 -10.90 -12.92 -14.03
N ASP A 752 -10.70 -13.96 -14.84
CA ASP A 752 -10.32 -13.82 -16.24
C ASP A 752 -11.34 -13.03 -17.08
N GLU A 753 -12.63 -13.06 -16.70
CA GLU A 753 -13.67 -12.28 -17.37
C GLU A 753 -13.49 -10.76 -17.18
N TYR A 754 -12.86 -10.36 -16.06
CA TYR A 754 -12.71 -8.96 -15.66
C TYR A 754 -11.24 -8.49 -15.69
N ARG A 755 -10.36 -9.21 -16.38
CA ARG A 755 -8.99 -8.75 -16.66
C ARG A 755 -9.00 -7.67 -17.74
N THR A 756 -8.17 -6.65 -17.56
CA THR A 756 -8.03 -5.55 -18.52
C THR A 756 -6.61 -4.96 -18.50
N TRP A 757 -6.34 -3.94 -19.29
CA TRP A 757 -5.05 -3.23 -19.33
C TRP A 757 -5.04 -2.09 -18.30
N ASP A 758 -4.91 -2.45 -17.02
CA ASP A 758 -4.93 -1.54 -15.87
C ASP A 758 -3.61 -1.46 -15.10
N GLN A 759 -2.56 -2.15 -15.56
CA GLN A 759 -1.24 -2.05 -14.95
C GLN A 759 -0.42 -0.95 -15.65
N PHE A 760 -0.26 0.21 -15.00
CA PHE A 760 0.48 1.32 -15.59
C PHE A 760 1.96 0.99 -15.76
N ARG A 761 2.51 1.29 -16.93
CA ARG A 761 3.91 1.02 -17.29
C ARG A 761 4.75 2.29 -17.49
N GLY A 762 4.29 3.42 -16.95
CA GLY A 762 4.97 4.71 -17.08
C GLY A 762 4.76 5.36 -18.45
N PHE A 763 5.43 6.49 -18.67
CA PHE A 763 5.47 7.16 -19.97
C PHE A 763 6.75 6.81 -20.72
N HIS A 764 6.62 6.51 -22.02
CA HIS A 764 7.74 6.24 -22.89
C HIS A 764 8.75 7.39 -22.92
N THR A 765 8.25 8.64 -22.88
CA THR A 765 9.09 9.83 -22.90
C THR A 765 8.65 10.83 -21.85
N VAL A 766 9.59 11.32 -21.06
CA VAL A 766 9.40 12.42 -20.12
C VAL A 766 10.37 13.55 -20.47
N THR A 767 9.84 14.75 -20.72
CA THR A 767 10.67 15.94 -20.93
C THR A 767 10.47 16.93 -19.79
N VAL A 768 11.58 17.37 -19.20
CA VAL A 768 11.64 18.36 -18.13
C VAL A 768 12.34 19.61 -18.64
N GLN A 769 11.71 20.76 -18.44
CA GLN A 769 12.31 22.07 -18.69
C GLN A 769 12.42 22.84 -17.38
N THR A 770 13.60 23.35 -17.05
CA THR A 770 13.84 24.06 -15.78
C THR A 770 14.37 25.47 -16.03
N GLY A 771 13.78 26.46 -15.37
CA GLY A 771 14.10 27.88 -15.50
C GLY A 771 12.91 28.70 -16.03
N ARG A 772 13.05 30.03 -16.05
CA ARG A 772 11.97 30.94 -16.48
C ARG A 772 12.50 32.07 -17.35
N SER A 773 11.89 32.29 -18.51
CA SER A 773 12.22 33.41 -19.40
C SER A 773 12.14 34.78 -18.66
N PRO A 774 13.10 35.70 -18.83
CA PRO A 774 14.16 35.71 -19.85
C PRO A 774 15.46 34.95 -19.49
N GLU A 775 15.52 34.26 -18.35
CA GLU A 775 16.69 33.43 -17.98
C GLU A 775 16.78 32.18 -18.87
N PRO A 776 17.99 31.59 -18.99
CA PRO A 776 18.16 30.34 -19.73
C PRO A 776 17.29 29.22 -19.16
N ILE A 777 16.61 28.49 -20.06
CA ILE A 777 15.83 27.30 -19.71
C ILE A 777 16.64 26.08 -20.15
N THR A 778 16.93 25.19 -19.21
CA THR A 778 17.54 23.88 -19.49
C THR A 778 16.46 22.88 -19.89
N GLN A 779 16.82 21.87 -20.69
CA GLN A 779 15.90 20.80 -21.06
C GLN A 779 16.61 19.45 -20.98
N ARG A 780 15.89 18.48 -20.41
CA ARG A 780 16.27 17.06 -20.40
C ARG A 780 15.09 16.21 -20.87
N THR A 781 15.36 15.26 -21.74
CA THR A 781 14.36 14.28 -22.21
C THR A 781 14.85 12.88 -21.87
N THR A 782 14.02 12.07 -21.23
CA THR A 782 14.34 10.68 -20.88
C THR A 782 13.37 9.74 -21.59
N ILE A 783 13.90 8.68 -22.21
CA ILE A 783 13.16 7.58 -22.81
C ILE A 783 13.23 6.38 -21.87
N TYR A 784 12.08 5.78 -21.57
CA TYR A 784 11.94 4.64 -20.67
C TYR A 784 11.51 3.37 -21.42
N LEU A 785 12.03 2.24 -20.95
CA LEU A 785 11.45 0.92 -21.19
C LEU A 785 10.16 0.79 -20.38
N GLN A 786 9.14 0.21 -20.98
CA GLN A 786 7.80 0.06 -20.40
C GLN A 786 7.44 -1.40 -20.13
N GLY A 787 8.26 -2.36 -20.57
CA GLY A 787 8.02 -3.77 -20.35
C GLY A 787 6.82 -4.32 -21.13
N MET A 788 6.60 -3.85 -22.35
CA MET A 788 5.44 -4.23 -23.17
C MET A 788 5.68 -5.40 -24.13
N ASP A 789 6.91 -5.92 -24.24
CA ASP A 789 7.20 -7.15 -25.00
C ASP A 789 6.56 -8.35 -24.31
N GLY A 790 5.92 -9.22 -25.09
CA GLY A 790 5.22 -10.39 -24.55
C GLY A 790 3.82 -10.11 -23.98
N ASP A 791 3.42 -8.86 -23.77
CA ASP A 791 2.05 -8.51 -23.35
C ASP A 791 1.04 -9.05 -24.36
N TYR A 792 -0.07 -9.59 -23.87
CA TYR A 792 -1.11 -10.09 -24.76
C TYR A 792 -1.89 -8.93 -25.39
N THR A 793 -2.53 -9.19 -26.53
CA THR A 793 -3.52 -8.26 -27.11
C THR A 793 -4.94 -8.64 -26.72
N ALA A 794 -5.93 -7.82 -27.07
CA ALA A 794 -7.35 -8.02 -26.74
C ALA A 794 -7.93 -9.37 -27.22
N ASP A 795 -7.28 -10.05 -28.18
CA ASP A 795 -7.67 -11.40 -28.62
C ASP A 795 -7.29 -12.53 -27.64
N GLY A 796 -6.52 -12.22 -26.59
CA GLY A 796 -6.04 -13.14 -25.57
C GLY A 796 -5.05 -14.21 -26.06
N LYS A 797 -4.58 -14.11 -27.32
CA LYS A 797 -3.78 -15.16 -27.99
C LYS A 797 -2.50 -14.63 -28.60
N THR A 798 -2.54 -13.41 -29.15
CA THR A 798 -1.38 -12.77 -29.74
C THR A 798 -0.60 -12.04 -28.67
N ARG A 799 0.74 -12.15 -28.71
CA ARG A 799 1.65 -11.38 -27.86
C ARG A 799 2.33 -10.29 -28.68
N ARG A 800 2.55 -9.14 -28.06
CA ARG A 800 3.31 -8.04 -28.64
C ARG A 800 4.77 -8.44 -28.81
N SER A 801 5.41 -7.84 -29.80
CA SER A 801 6.86 -7.82 -29.92
C SER A 801 7.29 -6.36 -29.97
N VAL A 802 8.05 -5.92 -28.96
CA VAL A 802 8.39 -4.52 -28.72
C VAL A 802 9.90 -4.40 -28.50
N THR A 803 10.51 -3.49 -29.26
CA THR A 803 11.91 -3.10 -29.12
C THR A 803 11.97 -1.58 -29.09
N VAL A 804 12.81 -1.05 -28.22
CA VAL A 804 13.07 0.39 -28.12
C VAL A 804 14.49 0.68 -28.55
N ASP A 805 14.63 1.64 -29.47
CA ASP A 805 15.92 2.09 -29.98
C ASP A 805 16.42 3.31 -29.21
N ALA A 806 17.70 3.29 -28.84
CA ALA A 806 18.42 4.47 -28.35
C ALA A 806 19.26 5.09 -29.48
N LYS A 807 19.30 6.42 -29.56
CA LYS A 807 19.86 7.16 -30.69
C LYS A 807 20.85 8.24 -30.28
N VAL A 808 21.90 8.39 -31.08
CA VAL A 808 22.87 9.50 -30.97
C VAL A 808 23.05 10.14 -32.34
N GLY A 809 22.86 11.45 -32.44
CA GLY A 809 22.93 12.17 -33.72
C GLY A 809 21.96 11.64 -34.78
N GLY A 810 20.82 11.07 -34.36
CA GLY A 810 19.81 10.48 -35.25
C GLY A 810 20.11 9.06 -35.74
N SER A 811 21.24 8.46 -35.33
CA SER A 811 21.58 7.07 -35.63
C SER A 811 21.27 6.18 -34.45
N ILE A 812 20.70 4.99 -34.69
CA ILE A 812 20.49 3.97 -33.66
C ILE A 812 21.85 3.45 -33.21
N VAL A 813 22.12 3.49 -31.92
CA VAL A 813 23.36 2.98 -31.32
C VAL A 813 23.12 1.78 -30.40
N GLU A 814 21.88 1.58 -29.95
CA GLU A 814 21.47 0.43 -29.12
C GLU A 814 19.98 0.13 -29.38
N SER A 815 19.59 -1.15 -29.29
CA SER A 815 18.20 -1.59 -29.42
C SER A 815 17.91 -2.64 -28.35
N VAL A 816 16.97 -2.34 -27.45
CA VAL A 816 16.65 -3.20 -26.30
C VAL A 816 15.24 -3.75 -26.45
N THR A 817 15.07 -5.06 -26.29
CA THR A 817 13.75 -5.69 -26.16
C THR A 817 13.09 -5.17 -24.90
N ASP A 818 11.83 -4.72 -25.02
CA ASP A 818 11.10 -4.10 -23.92
C ASP A 818 10.49 -5.16 -22.99
N ASP A 819 11.32 -6.03 -22.43
CA ASP A 819 10.90 -7.15 -21.58
C ASP A 819 10.19 -6.67 -20.30
N ASN A 820 9.14 -7.38 -19.85
CA ASN A 820 8.29 -6.98 -18.71
C ASN A 820 9.08 -6.59 -17.44
N HIS A 821 10.18 -7.29 -17.12
CA HIS A 821 11.00 -7.01 -15.94
C HIS A 821 11.87 -5.74 -16.05
N LEU A 822 11.95 -5.12 -17.22
CA LEU A 822 12.65 -3.86 -17.47
C LEU A 822 11.73 -2.63 -17.36
N ALA A 823 10.43 -2.81 -17.11
CA ALA A 823 9.48 -1.71 -16.98
C ALA A 823 10.00 -0.62 -16.01
N GLY A 824 10.06 0.63 -16.49
CA GLY A 824 10.54 1.77 -15.72
C GLY A 824 12.03 2.05 -15.81
N THR A 825 12.79 1.20 -16.49
CA THR A 825 14.22 1.43 -16.66
C THR A 825 14.43 2.55 -17.68
N ALA A 826 15.18 3.59 -17.30
CA ALA A 826 15.57 4.64 -18.24
C ALA A 826 16.56 4.06 -19.26
N LEU A 827 16.21 4.07 -20.54
CA LEU A 827 17.07 3.62 -21.63
C LEU A 827 17.96 4.75 -22.14
N GLU A 828 17.40 5.94 -22.37
CA GLU A 828 18.13 7.09 -22.94
C GLU A 828 17.80 8.36 -22.16
N ALA A 829 18.80 9.20 -21.91
CA ALA A 829 18.62 10.53 -21.32
C ALA A 829 19.41 11.59 -22.09
N ASP A 830 18.70 12.44 -22.80
CA ASP A 830 19.20 13.56 -23.58
C ASP A 830 19.27 14.83 -22.77
N SER A 831 20.42 15.50 -22.80
CA SER A 831 20.58 16.88 -22.34
C SER A 831 20.68 17.82 -23.53
N TYR A 832 19.97 18.94 -23.45
CA TYR A 832 19.92 19.94 -24.50
C TYR A 832 20.70 21.20 -24.09
N THR A 833 21.32 21.84 -25.07
CA THR A 833 22.00 23.15 -24.91
C THR A 833 21.09 24.24 -24.32
N THR A 834 19.82 24.21 -24.68
CA THR A 834 18.73 25.02 -24.13
C THR A 834 17.40 24.35 -24.50
N ALA A 835 16.29 24.78 -23.92
CA ALA A 835 14.96 24.32 -24.32
C ALA A 835 14.73 24.46 -25.84
N GLY A 836 14.38 23.36 -26.50
CA GLY A 836 14.23 23.27 -27.96
C GLY A 836 15.52 23.42 -28.77
N GLY A 837 16.70 23.45 -28.12
CA GLY A 837 18.00 23.55 -28.77
C GLY A 837 18.52 22.22 -29.32
N SER A 838 19.83 22.13 -29.58
CA SER A 838 20.47 20.86 -29.97
C SER A 838 20.89 20.06 -28.74
N ILE A 839 20.87 18.73 -28.85
CA ILE A 839 21.41 17.79 -27.86
C ILE A 839 22.93 18.00 -27.75
N ASN A 840 23.44 18.06 -26.52
CA ASN A 840 24.87 18.14 -26.21
C ASN A 840 25.39 16.98 -25.36
N ALA A 841 24.53 16.19 -24.71
CA ALA A 841 24.91 14.94 -24.06
C ALA A 841 23.78 13.90 -24.16
N VAL A 842 24.13 12.63 -24.33
CA VAL A 842 23.21 11.48 -24.32
C VAL A 842 23.77 10.42 -23.39
N ASN A 843 22.98 9.96 -22.42
CA ASN A 843 23.31 8.78 -21.61
C ASN A 843 22.41 7.62 -22.01
N ILE A 844 22.98 6.45 -22.25
CA ILE A 844 22.24 5.24 -22.65
C ILE A 844 22.55 4.12 -21.66
N ASN A 845 21.52 3.44 -21.15
CA ASN A 845 21.66 2.25 -20.31
C ASN A 845 21.28 1.01 -21.09
N GLY A 846 22.03 -0.07 -20.88
CA GLY A 846 21.85 -1.32 -21.60
C GLY A 846 22.97 -1.56 -22.63
N PRO A 847 23.04 -2.76 -23.22
CA PRO A 847 22.14 -3.90 -23.01
C PRO A 847 22.18 -4.45 -21.58
N PHE A 848 21.07 -5.04 -21.17
CA PHE A 848 20.90 -5.66 -19.87
C PHE A 848 20.94 -7.18 -20.02
N ALA A 849 21.63 -7.87 -19.11
CA ALA A 849 21.70 -9.31 -19.09
C ALA A 849 21.17 -9.83 -17.75
N PHE A 850 20.23 -10.77 -17.82
CA PHE A 850 19.60 -11.40 -16.66
C PHE A 850 19.69 -12.92 -16.73
N THR A 851 19.48 -13.55 -15.58
CA THR A 851 19.21 -14.98 -15.46
C THR A 851 17.83 -15.14 -14.82
N THR A 852 16.94 -15.92 -15.44
CA THR A 852 15.72 -16.38 -14.78
C THR A 852 16.12 -17.42 -13.75
N SER A 853 16.00 -17.06 -12.48
CA SER A 853 16.44 -17.87 -11.34
C SER A 853 15.34 -18.74 -10.75
N GLU A 854 14.07 -18.42 -11.05
CA GLU A 854 12.89 -19.20 -10.71
C GLU A 854 11.77 -18.92 -11.71
N SER A 855 10.90 -19.91 -11.96
CA SER A 855 9.71 -19.78 -12.80
C SER A 855 8.60 -20.69 -12.28
N SER A 856 7.45 -20.11 -11.98
CA SER A 856 6.27 -20.83 -11.52
C SER A 856 5.08 -20.59 -12.43
N PRO A 857 4.43 -21.65 -12.94
CA PRO A 857 3.28 -21.50 -13.83
C PRO A 857 2.08 -20.91 -13.09
N GLN A 858 1.36 -20.01 -13.75
CA GLN A 858 0.12 -19.44 -13.25
C GLN A 858 -1.11 -20.07 -13.93
N GLN A 859 -2.25 -20.05 -13.24
CA GLN A 859 -3.52 -20.55 -13.78
C GLN A 859 -4.61 -19.47 -13.72
N ALA A 860 -5.21 -19.19 -14.88
CA ALA A 860 -6.40 -18.37 -14.97
C ALA A 860 -7.62 -19.11 -14.39
N TRP A 861 -8.58 -18.35 -13.89
CA TRP A 861 -9.85 -18.86 -13.37
C TRP A 861 -10.96 -17.86 -13.71
N SER A 862 -12.22 -18.29 -13.64
CA SER A 862 -13.35 -17.36 -13.77
C SER A 862 -14.55 -17.81 -12.96
N ALA A 863 -15.29 -16.83 -12.43
CA ALA A 863 -16.57 -17.01 -11.76
C ALA A 863 -17.75 -17.16 -12.73
N TRP A 864 -17.51 -17.11 -14.05
CA TRP A 864 -18.54 -17.11 -15.09
C TRP A 864 -19.49 -18.31 -14.97
N THR A 865 -20.80 -18.03 -14.97
CA THR A 865 -21.86 -19.04 -15.09
C THR A 865 -22.88 -18.65 -16.15
N LEU A 866 -23.59 -19.63 -16.71
CA LEU A 866 -24.70 -19.37 -17.63
C LEU A 866 -25.90 -18.71 -16.92
N GLU A 867 -26.06 -18.96 -15.61
CA GLU A 867 -27.10 -18.34 -14.80
C GLU A 867 -26.89 -16.82 -14.71
N ASP A 868 -25.66 -16.41 -14.44
CA ASP A 868 -25.30 -14.99 -14.38
C ASP A 868 -25.25 -14.38 -15.79
N ASN A 869 -24.91 -15.16 -16.82
CA ASN A 869 -24.73 -14.71 -18.21
C ASN A 869 -25.75 -15.35 -19.19
N PRO A 870 -27.06 -15.12 -19.03
CA PRO A 870 -28.08 -15.77 -19.85
C PRO A 870 -27.98 -15.33 -21.31
N GLY A 871 -27.82 -16.30 -22.21
CA GLY A 871 -27.70 -16.06 -23.65
C GLY A 871 -26.29 -15.77 -24.16
N GLU A 872 -25.29 -15.79 -23.26
CA GLU A 872 -23.88 -15.67 -23.61
C GLU A 872 -23.21 -17.05 -23.66
N THR A 873 -22.03 -17.11 -24.28
CA THR A 873 -21.23 -18.35 -24.36
C THR A 873 -20.11 -18.31 -23.34
N LYS A 874 -19.82 -19.45 -22.69
CA LYS A 874 -18.72 -19.55 -21.74
C LYS A 874 -17.41 -19.05 -22.37
N PRO A 875 -16.72 -18.06 -21.77
CA PRO A 875 -15.45 -17.59 -22.28
C PRO A 875 -14.39 -18.70 -22.16
N THR A 876 -13.47 -18.74 -23.12
CA THR A 876 -12.26 -19.55 -23.00
C THR A 876 -11.29 -18.80 -22.11
N LEU A 877 -10.77 -19.45 -21.07
CA LEU A 877 -9.81 -18.81 -20.18
C LEU A 877 -8.54 -18.40 -20.93
N SER A 878 -8.01 -17.22 -20.60
CA SER A 878 -6.75 -16.73 -21.13
C SER A 878 -5.56 -17.56 -20.62
N THR A 879 -4.43 -17.42 -21.32
CA THR A 879 -3.15 -17.95 -20.84
C THR A 879 -2.42 -16.86 -20.07
N LEU A 880 -2.02 -17.17 -18.83
CA LEU A 880 -1.17 -16.30 -18.01
C LEU A 880 0.31 -16.58 -18.30
N PRO A 881 1.18 -15.57 -18.26
CA PRO A 881 2.62 -15.81 -18.23
C PRO A 881 3.03 -16.47 -16.90
N ASP A 882 4.18 -17.15 -16.89
CA ASP A 882 4.76 -17.68 -15.66
C ASP A 882 5.18 -16.53 -14.74
N LEU A 883 5.00 -16.74 -13.43
CA LEU A 883 5.61 -15.88 -12.42
C LEU A 883 7.11 -16.16 -12.39
N THR A 884 7.93 -15.16 -12.69
CA THR A 884 9.38 -15.33 -12.86
C THR A 884 10.18 -14.45 -11.93
N ALA A 885 11.33 -14.96 -11.49
CA ALA A 885 12.34 -14.22 -10.74
C ALA A 885 13.58 -14.02 -11.64
N HIS A 886 14.05 -12.77 -11.74
CA HIS A 886 15.16 -12.38 -12.62
C HIS A 886 16.29 -11.76 -11.82
N ARG A 887 17.49 -12.33 -11.96
CA ARG A 887 18.70 -11.81 -11.34
C ARG A 887 19.61 -11.16 -12.37
N THR A 888 20.10 -9.96 -12.08
CA THR A 888 21.05 -9.24 -12.93
C THR A 888 22.37 -10.00 -13.06
N LYS A 889 22.88 -10.10 -14.29
CA LYS A 889 24.14 -10.75 -14.64
C LYS A 889 25.15 -9.77 -15.25
N GLY A 890 24.66 -8.76 -15.96
CA GLY A 890 25.50 -7.72 -16.55
C GLY A 890 24.70 -6.50 -16.98
N THR A 891 25.31 -5.34 -16.89
CA THR A 891 24.74 -4.08 -17.37
C THR A 891 25.82 -3.25 -18.08
N GLN A 892 25.42 -2.44 -19.04
CA GLN A 892 26.29 -1.45 -19.68
C GLN A 892 25.68 -0.06 -19.53
N ALA A 893 26.53 0.95 -19.42
CA ALA A 893 26.15 2.36 -19.47
C ALA A 893 27.06 3.08 -20.46
N HIS A 894 26.47 3.88 -21.34
CA HIS A 894 27.18 4.65 -22.35
C HIS A 894 26.90 6.14 -22.15
N ALA A 895 27.94 6.96 -22.29
CA ALA A 895 27.83 8.41 -22.26
C ALA A 895 28.39 8.99 -23.56
N TYR A 896 27.63 9.87 -24.21
CA TYR A 896 28.02 10.57 -25.42
C TYR A 896 28.01 12.06 -25.15
N ASP A 897 29.17 12.70 -25.22
CA ASP A 897 29.31 14.16 -25.08
C ASP A 897 29.60 14.78 -26.43
N ARG A 898 28.85 15.82 -26.81
CA ARG A 898 29.08 16.53 -28.06
C ARG A 898 30.20 17.54 -27.90
N LEU A 899 31.28 17.37 -28.67
CA LEU A 899 32.43 18.25 -28.67
C LEU A 899 32.18 19.53 -29.50
N SER A 900 33.04 20.54 -29.32
CA SER A 900 32.92 21.82 -30.03
C SER A 900 33.05 21.72 -31.55
N ASP A 901 33.71 20.66 -32.05
CA ASP A 901 33.84 20.38 -33.48
C ASP A 901 32.62 19.66 -34.08
N GLY A 902 31.61 19.36 -33.24
CA GLY A 902 30.36 18.71 -33.63
C GLY A 902 30.40 17.18 -33.58
N THR A 903 31.54 16.57 -33.28
CA THR A 903 31.69 15.12 -33.08
C THR A 903 31.22 14.68 -31.69
N TRP A 904 31.02 13.37 -31.50
CA TRP A 904 30.64 12.77 -30.22
C TRP A 904 31.82 12.05 -29.61
N ARG A 905 32.16 12.41 -28.37
CA ARG A 905 33.01 11.59 -27.49
C ARG A 905 32.14 10.50 -26.88
N HIS A 906 32.57 9.24 -26.97
CA HIS A 906 31.81 8.09 -26.46
C HIS A 906 32.59 7.41 -25.33
N SER A 907 31.97 7.34 -24.16
CA SER A 907 32.46 6.58 -23.02
C SER A 907 31.54 5.43 -22.67
N ARG A 908 32.09 4.36 -22.10
CA ARG A 908 31.33 3.16 -21.67
C ARG A 908 31.77 2.65 -20.30
N THR A 909 30.83 2.15 -19.52
CA THR A 909 31.06 1.36 -18.31
C THR A 909 30.33 0.03 -18.41
N ASP A 910 31.03 -1.08 -18.16
CA ASP A 910 30.47 -2.43 -18.09
C ASP A 910 30.48 -2.92 -16.64
N THR A 911 29.36 -3.42 -16.13
CA THR A 911 29.28 -4.02 -14.79
C THR A 911 28.93 -5.49 -14.90
N THR A 912 29.70 -6.35 -14.23
CA THR A 912 29.46 -7.79 -14.20
C THR A 912 29.08 -8.27 -12.80
N TYR A 913 28.18 -9.25 -12.74
CA TYR A 913 27.66 -9.79 -11.50
C TYR A 913 27.96 -11.30 -11.40
N ASP A 914 28.13 -11.82 -10.18
CA ASP A 914 28.25 -13.25 -9.93
C ASP A 914 26.88 -13.97 -9.92
N GLY A 915 26.90 -15.28 -9.66
CA GLY A 915 25.67 -16.09 -9.58
C GLY A 915 24.72 -15.68 -8.45
N GLN A 916 25.19 -14.90 -7.47
CA GLN A 916 24.42 -14.34 -6.36
C GLN A 916 23.96 -12.90 -6.64
N GLY A 917 24.27 -12.33 -7.81
CA GLY A 917 23.83 -10.97 -8.18
C GLY A 917 24.70 -9.88 -7.56
N ARG A 918 25.91 -10.21 -7.12
CA ARG A 918 26.86 -9.25 -6.52
C ARG A 918 27.83 -8.73 -7.57
N VAL A 919 28.17 -7.44 -7.50
CA VAL A 919 29.11 -6.80 -8.43
C VAL A 919 30.50 -7.41 -8.27
N THR A 920 31.00 -8.03 -9.34
CA THR A 920 32.35 -8.63 -9.37
C THR A 920 33.35 -7.79 -10.14
N ALA A 921 32.90 -7.04 -11.14
CA ALA A 921 33.75 -6.10 -11.86
C ALA A 921 32.95 -4.88 -12.35
N VAL A 922 33.62 -3.73 -12.37
CA VAL A 922 33.19 -2.50 -13.02
C VAL A 922 34.32 -2.05 -13.94
N ASP A 923 34.14 -2.22 -15.25
CA ASP A 923 35.09 -1.85 -16.29
C ASP A 923 34.71 -0.50 -16.88
N THR A 924 35.49 0.55 -16.58
CA THR A 924 35.27 1.90 -17.10
C THR A 924 36.23 2.14 -18.24
N HIS A 925 35.74 2.15 -19.47
CA HIS A 925 36.56 2.28 -20.67
C HIS A 925 37.14 3.68 -20.88
N GLY A 926 36.59 4.70 -20.20
CA GLY A 926 36.86 6.10 -20.55
C GLY A 926 36.35 6.39 -21.96
N ASP A 927 36.99 7.32 -22.68
CA ASP A 927 36.74 7.55 -24.10
C ASP A 927 37.20 6.33 -24.91
N LEU A 928 36.28 5.69 -25.65
CA LEU A 928 36.57 4.48 -26.45
C LEU A 928 37.63 4.71 -27.54
N SER A 929 37.88 5.97 -27.92
CA SER A 929 38.97 6.32 -28.84
C SER A 929 40.34 6.37 -28.17
N VAL A 930 40.41 6.31 -26.84
CA VAL A 930 41.63 6.40 -26.03
C VAL A 930 41.73 5.20 -25.07
N PRO A 931 42.13 4.01 -25.55
CA PRO A 931 42.19 2.78 -24.72
C PRO A 931 43.04 2.89 -23.45
N SER A 932 43.98 3.84 -23.37
CA SER A 932 44.78 4.07 -22.16
C SER A 932 43.99 4.70 -21.00
N GLN A 933 42.74 5.13 -21.22
CA GLN A 933 41.85 5.66 -20.18
C GLN A 933 41.06 4.55 -19.46
N GLU A 934 41.08 3.33 -19.99
CA GLU A 934 40.34 2.20 -19.41
C GLU A 934 40.88 1.86 -18.01
N THR A 935 39.96 1.61 -17.09
CA THR A 935 40.25 1.16 -15.73
C THR A 935 39.21 0.17 -15.27
N CYS A 936 39.62 -0.90 -14.61
CA CYS A 936 38.69 -1.89 -14.05
C CYS A 936 38.82 -1.97 -12.53
N THR A 937 37.68 -2.02 -11.84
CA THR A 937 37.59 -2.36 -10.42
C THR A 937 37.02 -3.76 -10.26
N ILE A 938 37.75 -4.64 -9.59
CA ILE A 938 37.35 -6.02 -9.30
C ILE A 938 37.03 -6.14 -7.81
N THR A 939 35.91 -6.76 -7.49
CA THR A 939 35.46 -7.01 -6.12
C THR A 939 35.33 -8.50 -5.88
N THR A 940 35.94 -8.99 -4.80
CA THR A 940 35.68 -10.34 -4.27
C THR A 940 35.03 -10.23 -2.90
N TYR A 941 34.31 -11.29 -2.51
CA TYR A 941 33.49 -11.31 -1.31
C TYR A 941 33.98 -12.37 -0.33
N ALA A 942 33.92 -12.05 0.96
CA ALA A 942 34.26 -12.96 2.03
C ALA A 942 33.28 -14.14 2.08
N THR A 943 33.76 -15.30 2.55
CA THR A 943 32.92 -16.47 2.78
C THR A 943 32.05 -16.26 4.02
N PRO A 944 30.72 -16.48 3.94
CA PRO A 944 29.83 -16.32 5.08
C PRO A 944 30.06 -17.39 6.16
N PRO A 945 29.75 -17.11 7.42
CA PRO A 945 29.79 -18.10 8.49
C PRO A 945 28.65 -19.12 8.31
N SER A 946 28.86 -20.37 8.75
CA SER A 946 27.85 -21.44 8.62
C SER A 946 26.56 -21.18 9.39
N THR A 947 26.61 -20.33 10.44
CA THR A 947 25.43 -19.93 11.24
C THR A 947 24.56 -18.90 10.53
N ASN A 948 25.08 -18.23 9.50
CA ASN A 948 24.34 -17.25 8.71
C ASN A 948 24.87 -17.21 7.25
N PRO A 949 24.52 -18.22 6.42
CA PRO A 949 25.02 -18.35 5.05
C PRO A 949 24.56 -17.23 4.09
N VAL A 950 23.59 -16.40 4.49
CA VAL A 950 23.06 -15.30 3.64
C VAL A 950 23.85 -13.99 3.78
N MET A 951 24.90 -13.95 4.61
CA MET A 951 25.84 -12.81 4.71
C MET A 951 26.74 -12.67 3.47
N LEU A 952 26.13 -12.34 2.33
CA LEU A 952 26.76 -12.40 1.01
C LEU A 952 27.31 -11.05 0.54
N SER A 953 26.90 -9.93 1.13
CA SER A 953 27.18 -8.57 0.65
C SER A 953 28.50 -7.96 1.14
N TYR A 954 29.43 -8.75 1.70
CA TYR A 954 30.66 -8.26 2.34
C TYR A 954 31.93 -8.47 1.51
N PRO A 955 32.53 -7.40 0.93
CA PRO A 955 33.75 -7.51 0.15
C PRO A 955 34.97 -7.90 1.01
N ASP A 956 35.82 -8.81 0.53
CA ASP A 956 37.12 -9.11 1.15
C ASP A 956 38.30 -8.45 0.41
N ARG A 957 38.17 -8.21 -0.91
CA ARG A 957 39.14 -7.50 -1.73
C ARG A 957 38.46 -6.56 -2.72
N VAL A 958 39.03 -5.37 -2.87
CA VAL A 958 38.66 -4.42 -3.94
C VAL A 958 39.95 -3.99 -4.63
N THR A 959 40.10 -4.35 -5.90
CA THR A 959 41.31 -4.13 -6.69
C THR A 959 41.00 -3.27 -7.91
N GLY A 960 41.62 -2.10 -8.00
CA GLY A 960 41.58 -1.20 -9.15
C GLY A 960 42.83 -1.34 -10.02
N VAL A 961 42.64 -1.52 -11.32
CA VAL A 961 43.71 -1.62 -12.32
C VAL A 961 43.54 -0.61 -13.45
N SER A 962 44.65 -0.19 -14.04
CA SER A 962 44.67 0.52 -15.32
C SER A 962 44.69 -0.51 -16.45
N GLY A 963 43.74 -0.37 -17.38
CA GLY A 963 43.40 -1.33 -18.43
C GLY A 963 42.15 -2.16 -18.09
N ALA A 964 41.72 -2.95 -19.07
CA ALA A 964 40.56 -3.85 -18.99
C ALA A 964 40.60 -4.82 -17.81
N CYS A 965 39.43 -5.33 -17.43
CA CYS A 965 39.34 -6.41 -16.45
C CYS A 965 40.16 -7.65 -16.87
N GLY A 966 40.92 -8.22 -15.92
CA GLY A 966 41.86 -9.32 -16.18
C GLY A 966 43.29 -8.88 -16.50
N THR A 967 43.55 -7.57 -16.59
CA THR A 967 44.92 -7.03 -16.66
C THR A 967 45.78 -7.56 -15.50
N ALA A 968 46.97 -8.06 -15.82
CA ALA A 968 47.88 -8.60 -14.81
C ALA A 968 48.30 -7.52 -13.80
N LEU A 969 48.27 -7.86 -12.52
CA LEU A 969 48.68 -6.96 -11.44
C LEU A 969 50.20 -6.78 -11.43
N THR A 970 50.65 -5.54 -11.64
CA THR A 970 52.06 -5.14 -11.66
C THR A 970 52.23 -3.75 -11.03
N ALA A 971 53.47 -3.35 -10.77
CA ALA A 971 53.80 -2.03 -10.25
C ALA A 971 53.31 -0.86 -11.12
N THR A 972 53.07 -1.08 -12.42
CA THR A 972 52.63 -0.04 -13.36
C THR A 972 51.14 -0.09 -13.70
N THR A 973 50.48 -1.22 -13.43
CA THR A 973 49.04 -1.41 -13.75
C THR A 973 48.15 -1.28 -12.52
N LEU A 974 48.69 -1.44 -11.31
CA LEU A 974 47.91 -1.30 -10.09
C LEU A 974 47.57 0.16 -9.79
N LEU A 975 46.28 0.47 -9.62
CA LEU A 975 45.80 1.78 -9.17
C LEU A 975 45.49 1.77 -7.67
N SER A 976 44.82 0.72 -7.21
CA SER A 976 44.49 0.52 -5.81
C SER A 976 44.29 -0.97 -5.52
N ASP A 977 44.67 -1.43 -4.34
CA ASP A 977 44.22 -2.74 -3.85
C ASP A 977 43.96 -2.65 -2.36
N LYS A 978 42.82 -3.17 -1.93
CA LYS A 978 42.35 -3.11 -0.55
C LYS A 978 41.90 -4.49 -0.12
N LYS A 979 42.48 -5.01 0.96
CA LYS A 979 42.01 -6.20 1.67
C LYS A 979 41.27 -5.82 2.94
N ILE A 980 40.12 -6.44 3.16
CA ILE A 980 39.24 -6.22 4.30
C ILE A 980 39.21 -7.51 5.13
N TYR A 981 39.48 -7.39 6.43
CA TYR A 981 39.52 -8.51 7.36
C TYR A 981 38.46 -8.37 8.44
N TYR A 982 37.82 -9.48 8.79
CA TYR A 982 36.69 -9.52 9.74
C TYR A 982 36.98 -10.34 11.00
N GLN A 983 38.18 -10.94 11.12
CA GLN A 983 38.54 -11.90 12.18
C GLN A 983 39.86 -11.56 12.89
N GLY A 984 40.32 -10.31 12.83
CA GLY A 984 41.58 -9.92 13.44
C GLY A 984 41.52 -9.85 14.97
N THR A 985 42.69 -9.95 15.61
CA THR A 985 42.86 -9.99 17.07
C THR A 985 43.79 -8.89 17.57
N TYR A 986 43.55 -8.44 18.80
CA TYR A 986 44.23 -7.29 19.43
C TYR A 986 44.69 -7.58 20.85
N THR A 987 45.69 -6.83 21.31
CA THR A 987 45.96 -6.65 22.74
C THR A 987 44.95 -5.69 23.38
N GLY A 988 44.99 -5.59 24.71
CA GLY A 988 44.13 -4.68 25.48
C GLY A 988 44.26 -3.20 25.08
N ASP A 989 45.45 -2.79 24.63
CA ASP A 989 45.80 -1.41 24.23
C ASP A 989 45.55 -1.10 22.74
N GLY A 990 44.82 -1.97 22.02
CA GLY A 990 44.47 -1.80 20.60
C GLY A 990 45.57 -2.22 19.61
N SER A 991 46.72 -2.70 20.07
CA SER A 991 47.80 -3.15 19.17
C SER A 991 47.43 -4.45 18.45
N LEU A 992 47.78 -4.53 17.16
CA LEU A 992 47.52 -5.68 16.31
C LEU A 992 48.35 -6.91 16.73
N THR A 993 47.69 -8.05 16.94
CA THR A 993 48.35 -9.35 17.25
C THR A 993 48.20 -10.39 16.14
N GLY A 994 47.13 -10.33 15.35
CA GLY A 994 46.93 -11.13 14.15
C GLY A 994 45.79 -10.60 13.28
N LEU A 995 45.88 -10.75 11.95
CA LEU A 995 44.86 -10.27 11.00
C LEU A 995 43.65 -11.22 10.87
N GLY A 996 43.78 -12.46 11.37
CA GLY A 996 42.81 -13.53 11.13
C GLY A 996 42.96 -14.17 9.75
N THR A 997 41.97 -14.96 9.35
CA THR A 997 41.95 -15.63 8.04
C THR A 997 41.38 -14.69 6.98
N PHE A 998 42.14 -14.45 5.91
CA PHE A 998 41.67 -13.64 4.78
C PHE A 998 40.48 -14.32 4.07
N GLY A 999 39.51 -13.53 3.62
CA GLY A 999 38.33 -14.02 2.89
C GLY A 999 37.31 -14.79 3.73
N GLN A 1000 37.34 -14.63 5.05
CA GLN A 1000 36.37 -15.24 5.97
C GLN A 1000 35.67 -14.18 6.81
N LEU A 1001 34.34 -14.26 6.93
CA LEU A 1001 33.55 -13.41 7.81
C LEU A 1001 33.56 -13.93 9.25
N SER A 1002 33.46 -13.00 10.20
CA SER A 1002 32.99 -13.31 11.56
C SER A 1002 31.46 -13.23 11.60
N SER A 1003 30.83 -13.79 12.64
CA SER A 1003 29.37 -13.78 12.79
C SER A 1003 28.76 -12.37 12.79
N GLY A 1004 29.47 -11.38 13.32
CA GLY A 1004 29.02 -9.97 13.34
C GLY A 1004 29.46 -9.12 12.15
N ALA A 1005 30.26 -9.67 11.22
CA ALA A 1005 30.83 -8.99 10.05
C ALA A 1005 31.41 -7.58 10.30
N GLN A 1006 31.97 -7.35 11.50
CA GLN A 1006 32.67 -6.11 11.81
C GLN A 1006 34.05 -6.11 11.14
N ILE A 1007 34.37 -5.00 10.47
CA ILE A 1007 35.70 -4.83 9.88
C ILE A 1007 36.71 -4.67 11.00
N THR A 1008 37.65 -5.59 11.11
CA THR A 1008 38.74 -5.48 12.07
C THR A 1008 39.93 -4.77 11.44
N HIS A 1009 40.32 -5.13 10.21
CA HIS A 1009 41.49 -4.54 9.56
C HIS A 1009 41.24 -4.19 8.11
N ILE A 1010 41.95 -3.16 7.67
CA ILE A 1010 42.08 -2.80 6.26
C ILE A 1010 43.56 -2.80 5.92
N GLN A 1011 43.97 -3.65 4.98
CA GLN A 1011 45.28 -3.50 4.32
C GLN A 1011 45.10 -2.84 2.97
N ILE A 1012 46.04 -1.99 2.60
CA ILE A 1012 46.17 -1.44 1.25
C ILE A 1012 47.50 -1.87 0.66
N ALA A 1013 47.55 -2.02 -0.66
CA ALA A 1013 48.82 -2.21 -1.34
C ALA A 1013 49.73 -0.99 -1.12
N SER A 1014 51.00 -1.25 -0.83
CA SER A 1014 52.03 -0.20 -0.64
C SER A 1014 53.06 -0.17 -1.76
N GLY A 1015 53.04 -1.16 -2.67
CA GLY A 1015 53.93 -1.26 -3.81
C GLY A 1015 54.22 -2.72 -4.17
N PHE A 1016 55.30 -2.97 -4.91
CA PHE A 1016 55.72 -4.31 -5.31
C PHE A 1016 57.20 -4.56 -4.97
N THR A 1017 57.52 -5.81 -4.63
CA THR A 1017 58.87 -6.36 -4.62
C THR A 1017 58.96 -7.43 -5.70
N GLY A 1018 59.55 -7.10 -6.86
CA GLY A 1018 59.48 -7.98 -8.03
C GLY A 1018 58.04 -8.13 -8.52
N THR A 1019 57.53 -9.37 -8.57
CA THR A 1019 56.13 -9.69 -8.91
C THR A 1019 55.23 -9.84 -7.70
N THR A 1020 55.77 -9.68 -6.49
CA THR A 1020 55.02 -9.84 -5.23
C THR A 1020 54.52 -8.48 -4.77
N GLU A 1021 53.21 -8.37 -4.58
CA GLU A 1021 52.57 -7.19 -4.02
C GLU A 1021 52.88 -7.05 -2.52
N ASN A 1022 53.29 -5.86 -2.11
CA ASN A 1022 53.55 -5.51 -0.72
C ASN A 1022 52.30 -4.89 -0.09
N TRP A 1023 52.03 -5.25 1.15
CA TRP A 1023 50.82 -4.82 1.88
C TRP A 1023 51.20 -4.00 3.11
N GLN A 1024 50.45 -2.95 3.38
CA GLN A 1024 50.50 -2.20 4.63
C GLN A 1024 49.13 -2.19 5.29
N THR A 1025 49.08 -2.37 6.61
CA THR A 1025 47.84 -2.17 7.38
C THR A 1025 47.58 -0.68 7.46
N ASN A 1026 46.45 -0.24 6.89
CA ASN A 1026 46.06 1.18 6.85
C ASN A 1026 45.22 1.58 8.07
N ALA A 1027 44.36 0.67 8.51
CA ALA A 1027 43.49 0.88 9.66
C ALA A 1027 43.27 -0.44 10.40
N ALA A 1028 43.15 -0.35 11.72
CA ALA A 1028 42.70 -1.44 12.57
C ALA A 1028 41.68 -0.91 13.59
N MET A 1029 40.63 -1.69 13.86
CA MET A 1029 39.49 -1.30 14.69
C MET A 1029 39.16 -2.42 15.69
N LYS A 1030 38.94 -2.03 16.94
CA LYS A 1030 38.41 -2.90 17.99
C LYS A 1030 37.08 -2.35 18.47
N TYR A 1031 36.19 -3.27 18.82
CA TYR A 1031 34.83 -2.97 19.22
C TYR A 1031 34.57 -3.47 20.65
N ASP A 1032 33.65 -2.79 21.36
CA ASP A 1032 32.99 -3.39 22.51
C ASP A 1032 31.85 -4.33 22.07
N GLY A 1033 31.16 -4.96 23.02
CA GLY A 1033 30.04 -5.86 22.70
C GLY A 1033 28.81 -5.16 22.11
N ALA A 1034 28.77 -3.81 22.12
CA ALA A 1034 27.76 -3.01 21.44
C ALA A 1034 28.12 -2.66 20.00
N GLY A 1035 29.30 -3.08 19.52
CA GLY A 1035 29.82 -2.69 18.21
C GLY A 1035 30.29 -1.24 18.12
N ARG A 1036 30.53 -0.58 19.26
CA ARG A 1036 31.15 0.74 19.29
C ARG A 1036 32.65 0.60 19.19
N ILE A 1037 33.29 1.46 18.41
CA ILE A 1037 34.74 1.44 18.25
C ILE A 1037 35.40 1.93 19.54
N THR A 1038 36.12 1.04 20.24
CA THR A 1038 36.90 1.39 21.45
C THR A 1038 38.33 1.75 21.11
N ASP A 1039 38.89 1.22 20.02
CA ASP A 1039 40.26 1.47 19.63
C ASP A 1039 40.37 1.58 18.11
N THR A 1040 41.13 2.57 17.64
CA THR A 1040 41.49 2.74 16.23
C THR A 1040 43.00 2.92 16.08
N ALA A 1041 43.64 2.04 15.33
CA ALA A 1041 45.04 2.20 14.95
C ALA A 1041 45.17 2.69 13.51
N ASN A 1042 45.99 3.72 13.30
CA ASN A 1042 46.33 4.22 11.96
C ASN A 1042 47.46 3.39 11.30
N ALA A 1043 47.86 3.77 10.08
CA ALA A 1043 48.92 3.07 9.33
C ALA A 1043 50.30 3.04 10.02
N ALA A 1044 50.56 3.97 10.96
CA ALA A 1044 51.77 3.98 11.77
C ALA A 1044 51.66 3.14 13.05
N GLY A 1045 50.54 2.42 13.23
CA GLY A 1045 50.24 1.64 14.44
C GLY A 1045 49.87 2.49 15.65
N GLN A 1046 49.56 3.78 15.47
CA GLN A 1046 49.21 4.67 16.59
C GLN A 1046 47.74 4.49 16.94
N ASN A 1047 47.46 4.05 18.17
CA ASN A 1047 46.11 3.87 18.69
C ASN A 1047 45.46 5.18 19.17
N THR A 1048 44.15 5.31 18.92
CA THR A 1048 43.24 6.21 19.62
C THR A 1048 42.18 5.38 20.33
N HIS A 1049 42.19 5.43 21.66
CA HIS A 1049 41.24 4.74 22.53
C HIS A 1049 40.03 5.64 22.82
N THR A 1050 38.83 5.09 22.90
CA THR A 1050 37.59 5.80 23.27
C THR A 1050 36.85 5.05 24.36
N ASP A 1051 36.65 5.73 25.49
CA ASP A 1051 35.82 5.29 26.60
C ASP A 1051 34.38 5.80 26.44
N PHE A 1052 33.41 4.95 26.75
CA PHE A 1052 31.98 5.26 26.75
C PHE A 1052 31.43 5.17 28.17
N THR A 1053 30.63 6.16 28.60
CA THR A 1053 29.94 6.13 29.90
C THR A 1053 28.42 6.25 29.71
N PRO A 1054 27.62 5.27 30.15
CA PRO A 1054 28.05 4.00 30.73
C PRO A 1054 28.76 3.08 29.72
N ALA A 1055 29.68 2.27 30.24
CA ALA A 1055 30.38 1.25 29.47
C ALA A 1055 29.44 0.09 29.12
N TRP A 1056 29.77 -0.66 28.06
CA TRP A 1056 29.04 -1.87 27.71
C TRP A 1056 29.17 -2.94 28.81
N SER A 1057 28.09 -3.66 29.07
CA SER A 1057 28.00 -4.77 30.01
C SER A 1057 27.37 -5.99 29.35
N ASN A 1058 28.07 -7.13 29.39
CA ASN A 1058 27.53 -8.42 28.96
C ASN A 1058 26.40 -8.94 29.88
N SER A 1059 26.21 -8.31 31.06
CA SER A 1059 25.08 -8.62 31.95
C SER A 1059 23.78 -7.94 31.51
N GLY A 1060 23.81 -7.13 30.45
CA GLY A 1060 22.67 -6.40 29.90
C GLY A 1060 22.38 -5.08 30.60
N ASN A 1061 21.18 -4.54 30.34
CA ASN A 1061 20.74 -3.20 30.77
C ASN A 1061 21.66 -2.09 30.25
N ASN A 1062 22.10 -2.24 29.00
CA ASN A 1062 22.94 -1.30 28.30
C ASN A 1062 22.08 -0.13 27.78
N SER A 1063 22.62 1.08 27.84
CA SER A 1063 21.98 2.30 27.35
C SER A 1063 22.93 3.06 26.43
N ASN A 1064 22.42 4.13 25.82
CA ASN A 1064 23.28 5.06 25.10
C ASN A 1064 24.28 5.73 26.04
N PRO A 1065 25.52 5.99 25.55
CA PRO A 1065 26.50 6.72 26.33
C PRO A 1065 26.06 8.19 26.50
N THR A 1066 26.10 8.69 27.73
CA THR A 1066 25.87 10.10 28.05
C THR A 1066 27.15 10.94 27.97
N SER A 1067 28.31 10.29 27.93
CA SER A 1067 29.61 10.96 27.69
C SER A 1067 30.60 10.01 27.00
N THR A 1068 31.54 10.60 26.27
CA THR A 1068 32.63 9.88 25.59
C THR A 1068 33.96 10.58 25.85
N ALA A 1069 35.04 9.81 25.93
CA ALA A 1069 36.39 10.36 26.11
C ALA A 1069 37.39 9.62 25.23
N SER A 1070 38.01 10.35 24.28
CA SER A 1070 39.01 9.78 23.37
C SER A 1070 40.43 10.22 23.71
N LEU A 1071 41.35 9.26 23.82
CA LEU A 1071 42.77 9.44 24.13
C LEU A 1071 43.63 8.91 22.99
N ASN A 1072 44.58 9.72 22.50
CA ASN A 1072 45.59 9.23 21.56
C ASN A 1072 46.76 8.52 22.26
N THR A 1073 47.70 7.98 21.48
CA THR A 1073 48.95 7.35 21.99
C THR A 1073 49.80 8.19 22.94
N LYS A 1074 49.62 9.52 22.98
CA LYS A 1074 50.31 10.42 23.93
C LYS A 1074 49.46 10.74 25.17
N SER A 1075 48.34 10.05 25.33
CA SER A 1075 47.31 10.30 26.34
C SER A 1075 46.73 11.71 26.28
N TRP A 1076 46.76 12.34 25.11
CA TRP A 1076 46.10 13.63 24.91
C TRP A 1076 44.63 13.39 24.59
N LYS A 1077 43.77 14.10 25.31
CA LYS A 1077 42.35 14.18 24.97
C LYS A 1077 42.20 14.82 23.59
N MET A 1078 41.57 14.12 22.67
CA MET A 1078 41.31 14.62 21.32
C MET A 1078 39.84 15.04 21.22
N GLY A 1079 39.57 16.35 21.04
CA GLY A 1079 38.24 16.88 20.75
C GLY A 1079 37.32 17.10 21.96
N LEU A 1080 36.34 18.01 21.78
CA LEU A 1080 35.57 18.75 22.79
C LEU A 1080 34.65 17.89 23.67
N ASP A 1081 34.47 18.33 24.93
CA ASP A 1081 33.33 17.94 25.78
C ASP A 1081 32.03 18.05 24.96
N PRO A 1082 31.13 17.04 25.01
CA PRO A 1082 29.95 16.96 24.16
C PRO A 1082 29.01 18.17 24.27
#